data_AF-A0A970TY19-F1
#
_entry.id   AF-A0A970TY19-F1
#
_cell.length_a   1.000
_cell.length_b   1.000
_cell.length_c   1.000
_cell.angle_alpha   90.00
_cell.angle_beta   90.00
_cell.angle_gamma   90.00
#
_symmetry.space_group_name_H-M   'P 1'
#
loop_
_entity.id
_entity.type
_entity.pdbx_description
1 polymer ?
#
loop_
_entity_poly.entity_id
_entity_poly.type
_entity_poly.pdbx_seq_one_letter_code
_entity_poly.pdbx_strand_id
1 'polypeptide(L)'
;MKITPTMYGKPAKCVACRQKFFLPEEQEFPPCISVVYLQEHPELLRKTGVFNRDVAVCSDHSVLDEARDDSDANFAGADDDPDLLDASSDSDALLGNKGADEEITPPFHNSSNPSSAQAKDQSLIEERQPVVKAALPFERNDMLRRLCTYQHLLDNLEHRALLEEDDGLSSSVVNAYSRALDEAHEQFQRQLRTKQEEIEVRLISNEKSIQDNIVSLHVKEISVRDYFNAVFRLRAARERLVHFVYHLKAWQHVNDPFVAGGLMDLELDAFDKEEFTAIHFEEPDLTKETPVPLLYIKDLYDALNTRSGIEARMKEWKRMPAGQSDAADAAQGTYEDYAAAHKRVEASISFYRSRMEVFVSDVAQDMSSLQKYRQDLLGKTGNGALPQHLDRVVLSDLETMERFLLHMKAQINKSLHANSTLDAPHEDLSLADVLDAGRHRMGQRFTASFYLLGVLLLLGGMLVFLQQEPCTLYCLVLMCPILTALFQLPLVLIKAARLRRTAALWFFFGHLLVFLTSVFVLFQTTALLSSPVFGTSIDSLGATTLLSFFAVGIGLSLIVFSDISLRVFSRAILVFVCALCISLLVYMGYTGIRASTFNGGMRLAPDTQQETVVSVAEEKPRFLEDKEDTDDLDEVPAPNLITQLPPELNGAETEITDVAERLADNASLYTFNLIGVFQAGNSSADFRVSLLAPDGNQDTFNVQLGSTILGDWKAVEYNPASKKLTISNGERMLLLTAGDKVFIDDQMSEEPTNGNTRQE
;
A
#
# COMPACT_ATOMS: atom_id res chain seq x y z
N MET A 1 27.85 -5.47 29.21
CA MET A 1 26.61 -5.04 29.91
C MET A 1 26.83 -5.33 31.39
N LYS A 2 26.61 -4.36 32.29
CA LYS A 2 26.68 -4.63 33.74
C LYS A 2 25.38 -5.31 34.17
N ILE A 3 25.49 -6.40 34.91
CA ILE A 3 24.35 -7.18 35.41
C ILE A 3 24.21 -6.84 36.90
N THR A 4 23.02 -6.46 37.33
CA THR A 4 22.72 -6.28 38.76
C THR A 4 22.01 -7.53 39.29
N PRO A 5 22.07 -7.81 40.61
CA PRO A 5 21.49 -9.04 41.17
C PRO A 5 20.01 -9.26 40.85
N THR A 6 19.25 -8.18 40.65
CA THR A 6 17.81 -8.24 40.31
C THR A 6 17.54 -8.66 38.86
N MET A 7 18.59 -8.77 38.04
CA MET A 7 18.50 -9.09 36.62
C MET A 7 18.85 -10.56 36.31
N TYR A 8 19.40 -11.31 37.27
CA TYR A 8 19.71 -12.73 37.07
C TYR A 8 18.47 -13.53 36.65
N GLY A 9 18.65 -14.47 35.71
CA GLY A 9 17.58 -15.29 35.14
C GLY A 9 16.61 -14.56 34.19
N LYS A 10 16.66 -13.23 34.08
CA LYS A 10 15.69 -12.46 33.26
C LYS A 10 16.09 -12.40 31.78
N PRO A 11 15.11 -12.30 30.86
CA PRO A 11 15.40 -12.08 29.45
C PRO A 11 16.01 -10.69 29.25
N ALA A 12 17.13 -10.64 28.53
CA ALA A 12 17.85 -9.42 28.18
C ALA A 12 18.02 -9.30 26.66
N LYS A 13 18.48 -8.11 26.25
CA LYS A 13 18.81 -7.80 24.87
C LYS A 13 20.13 -7.03 24.86
N CYS A 14 21.10 -7.50 24.10
CA CYS A 14 22.38 -6.83 23.96
C CYS A 14 22.14 -5.45 23.34
N VAL A 15 22.57 -4.39 24.01
CA VAL A 15 22.37 -3.02 23.52
C VAL A 15 23.12 -2.79 22.21
N ALA A 16 24.27 -3.44 22.02
CA ALA A 16 25.12 -3.28 20.84
C ALA A 16 24.58 -4.07 19.62
N CYS A 17 24.45 -5.40 19.73
CA CYS A 17 24.08 -6.25 18.60
C CYS A 17 22.58 -6.60 18.55
N ARG A 18 21.76 -6.13 19.50
CA ARG A 18 20.32 -6.43 19.63
C ARG A 18 19.98 -7.92 19.79
N GLN A 19 20.97 -8.78 19.97
CA GLN A 19 20.78 -10.20 20.21
C GLN A 19 20.07 -10.43 21.54
N LYS A 20 19.03 -11.27 21.53
CA LYS A 20 18.25 -11.63 22.71
C LYS A 20 18.94 -12.80 23.42
N PHE A 21 19.06 -12.72 24.75
CA PHE A 21 19.67 -13.77 25.57
C PHE A 21 19.02 -13.79 26.97
N PHE A 22 19.20 -14.87 27.71
CA PHE A 22 18.87 -14.97 29.13
C PHE A 22 20.09 -14.58 29.95
N LEU A 23 19.88 -13.75 30.97
CA LEU A 23 20.93 -13.49 31.95
C LEU A 23 21.15 -14.76 32.78
N PRO A 24 22.41 -15.17 33.02
CA PRO A 24 22.66 -16.34 33.85
C PRO A 24 22.04 -16.18 35.23
N GLU A 25 21.75 -17.28 35.91
CA GLU A 25 21.38 -17.25 37.32
C GLU A 25 22.61 -17.01 38.19
N GLU A 26 22.43 -16.54 39.42
CA GLU A 26 23.55 -16.24 40.33
C GLU A 26 24.42 -17.47 40.59
N GLN A 27 23.80 -18.66 40.66
CA GLN A 27 24.46 -19.95 40.84
C GLN A 27 25.27 -20.43 39.62
N GLU A 28 25.03 -19.86 38.43
CA GLU A 28 25.75 -20.24 37.21
C GLU A 28 27.07 -19.49 37.04
N PHE A 29 27.35 -18.48 37.88
CA PHE A 29 28.64 -17.79 37.88
C PHE A 29 29.66 -18.53 38.75
N PRO A 30 30.77 -19.01 38.18
CA PRO A 30 31.89 -19.46 38.99
C PRO A 30 32.38 -18.29 39.85
N PRO A 31 32.74 -18.50 41.13
CA PRO A 31 33.02 -17.43 42.10
C PRO A 31 34.20 -16.51 41.74
N CYS A 32 34.89 -16.77 40.62
CA CYS A 32 36.08 -16.05 40.17
C CYS A 32 35.87 -15.27 38.86
N ILE A 33 34.70 -15.35 38.20
CA ILE A 33 34.49 -14.79 36.86
C ILE A 33 33.63 -13.52 36.95
N SER A 34 34.23 -12.38 36.61
CA SER A 34 33.53 -11.08 36.55
C SER A 34 33.04 -10.71 35.14
N VAL A 35 33.45 -11.46 34.10
CA VAL A 35 33.12 -11.19 32.71
C VAL A 35 32.77 -12.50 32.01
N VAL A 36 31.58 -12.56 31.41
CA VAL A 36 31.11 -13.71 30.62
C VAL A 36 30.95 -13.26 29.17
N TYR A 37 31.53 -14.01 28.23
CA TYR A 37 31.41 -13.75 26.80
C TYR A 37 30.26 -14.58 26.22
N LEU A 38 29.22 -13.92 25.71
CA LEU A 38 28.03 -14.57 25.11
C LEU A 38 28.35 -15.52 23.95
N GLN A 39 29.49 -15.36 23.27
CA GLN A 39 29.92 -16.26 22.20
C GLN A 39 30.33 -17.64 22.71
N GLU A 40 30.79 -17.73 23.97
CA GLU A 40 31.23 -18.97 24.62
C GLU A 40 30.05 -19.72 25.26
N HIS A 41 28.89 -19.06 25.38
CA HIS A 41 27.70 -19.56 26.07
C HIS A 41 26.45 -19.51 25.17
N PRO A 42 26.38 -20.33 24.11
CA PRO A 42 25.23 -20.38 23.21
C PRO A 42 23.91 -20.77 23.91
N GLU A 43 23.98 -21.48 25.03
CA GLU A 43 22.84 -21.84 25.89
C GLU A 43 22.13 -20.63 26.50
N LEU A 44 22.81 -19.49 26.63
CA LEU A 44 22.20 -18.24 27.08
C LEU A 44 21.45 -17.54 25.95
N LEU A 45 21.65 -17.90 24.67
CA LEU A 45 21.00 -17.22 23.56
C LEU A 45 19.50 -17.56 23.49
N ARG A 46 18.68 -16.51 23.45
CA ARG A 46 17.23 -16.64 23.52
C ARG A 46 16.61 -16.68 22.12
N LYS A 47 15.88 -17.76 21.83
CA LYS A 47 15.04 -17.83 20.62
C LYS A 47 13.90 -16.82 20.70
N THR A 48 13.56 -16.19 19.57
CA THR A 48 12.45 -15.21 19.50
C THR A 48 11.14 -15.89 19.91
N GLY A 49 10.46 -15.31 20.92
CA GLY A 49 9.16 -15.80 21.42
C GLY A 49 9.25 -16.59 22.74
N VAL A 50 10.44 -17.02 23.16
CA VAL A 50 10.64 -17.74 24.44
C VAL A 50 10.97 -16.73 25.53
N PHE A 51 10.20 -16.67 26.61
CA PHE A 51 10.39 -15.70 27.71
C PHE A 51 10.88 -16.31 29.03
N ASN A 52 10.74 -17.62 29.19
CA ASN A 52 11.26 -18.39 30.32
C ASN A 52 12.35 -19.34 29.81
N ARG A 53 13.41 -19.50 30.59
CA ARG A 53 14.48 -20.46 30.30
C ARG A 53 14.09 -21.80 30.91
N ASP A 54 14.14 -22.87 30.12
CA ASP A 54 13.99 -24.22 30.65
C ASP A 54 15.24 -24.51 31.49
N VAL A 55 15.09 -24.47 32.82
CA VAL A 55 16.19 -24.75 33.74
C VAL A 55 16.54 -26.23 33.59
N ALA A 56 17.67 -26.51 32.94
CA ALA A 56 18.24 -27.84 32.96
C ALA A 56 18.64 -28.12 34.42
N VAL A 57 17.86 -28.97 35.10
CA VAL A 57 18.18 -29.43 36.45
C VAL A 57 19.54 -30.12 36.38
N CYS A 58 20.58 -29.48 36.91
CA CYS A 58 21.84 -30.14 37.23
C CYS A 58 21.54 -31.14 38.35
N SER A 59 21.12 -32.35 37.98
CA SER A 59 21.18 -33.49 38.87
C SER A 59 22.64 -33.90 38.98
N ASP A 60 23.31 -33.45 40.04
CA ASP A 60 24.63 -34.00 40.38
C ASP A 60 24.70 -34.41 41.85
N HIS A 61 25.30 -35.58 42.03
CA HIS A 61 25.71 -36.25 43.27
C HIS A 61 24.65 -36.94 44.15
N SER A 62 24.43 -38.22 43.86
CA SER A 62 24.38 -39.23 44.92
C SER A 62 25.11 -40.52 44.50
N VAL A 63 26.23 -40.77 45.17
CA VAL A 63 26.74 -42.09 45.57
C VAL A 63 27.50 -42.91 44.52
N LEU A 64 28.82 -42.77 44.61
CA LEU A 64 29.78 -43.87 44.52
C LEU A 64 29.39 -44.98 45.51
N ASP A 65 29.00 -46.15 45.02
CA ASP A 65 29.28 -47.46 45.62
C ASP A 65 28.66 -48.55 44.75
N GLU A 66 29.48 -49.24 43.95
CA GLU A 66 29.45 -50.70 43.80
C GLU A 66 30.57 -51.14 42.85
N ALA A 67 31.63 -51.68 43.45
CA ALA A 67 32.62 -52.51 42.80
C ALA A 67 32.46 -53.96 43.29
N ARG A 68 32.69 -54.90 42.36
CA ARG A 68 32.67 -56.40 42.42
C ARG A 68 31.33 -57.00 42.00
N ASP A 69 31.27 -57.79 40.93
CA ASP A 69 31.87 -59.13 40.82
C ASP A 69 31.83 -59.60 39.35
N ASP A 70 32.86 -60.35 38.96
CA ASP A 70 32.90 -61.50 38.02
C ASP A 70 31.97 -61.48 36.77
N SER A 71 32.44 -61.64 35.53
CA SER A 71 33.30 -62.72 35.03
C SER A 71 33.46 -62.61 33.50
N ASP A 72 34.67 -62.97 33.04
CA ASP A 72 35.01 -63.76 31.84
C ASP A 72 34.19 -63.62 30.54
N ALA A 73 34.86 -63.19 29.45
CA ALA A 73 35.38 -64.12 28.44
C ALA A 73 35.97 -63.39 27.20
N ASN A 74 37.27 -63.64 26.98
CA ASN A 74 37.91 -63.92 25.69
C ASN A 74 37.33 -63.33 24.40
N PHE A 75 38.08 -62.44 23.74
CA PHE A 75 38.63 -62.81 22.43
C PHE A 75 39.94 -62.05 22.14
N ALA A 76 40.98 -62.85 21.91
CA ALA A 76 42.31 -62.42 21.50
C ALA A 76 42.32 -62.05 20.01
N GLY A 77 43.21 -61.14 19.64
CA GLY A 77 43.52 -60.82 18.25
C GLY A 77 44.52 -59.67 18.16
N ALA A 78 45.78 -60.03 18.41
CA ALA A 78 46.96 -59.18 18.25
C ALA A 78 47.30 -58.94 16.76
N ASP A 79 48.18 -57.96 16.55
CA ASP A 79 49.19 -57.78 15.48
C ASP A 79 49.27 -56.25 15.20
N ASP A 80 50.13 -55.48 15.88
CA ASP A 80 51.57 -55.28 15.65
C ASP A 80 51.92 -54.96 14.18
N ASP A 81 52.11 -53.68 13.83
CA ASP A 81 53.45 -53.05 13.78
C ASP A 81 53.39 -51.58 13.25
N PRO A 82 54.27 -50.69 13.75
CA PRO A 82 54.45 -49.30 13.30
C PRO A 82 55.73 -49.13 12.46
N ASP A 83 55.79 -48.06 11.64
CA ASP A 83 57.00 -47.40 11.07
C ASP A 83 56.61 -46.69 9.74
N LEU A 84 57.14 -45.57 9.25
CA LEU A 84 58.39 -44.82 9.43
C LEU A 84 58.25 -43.46 8.68
N LEU A 85 58.93 -42.44 9.21
CA LEU A 85 59.61 -41.29 8.55
C LEU A 85 58.78 -40.20 7.86
N ASP A 86 58.88 -38.93 8.25
CA ASP A 86 60.02 -37.99 8.29
C ASP A 86 60.33 -37.27 6.96
N ALA A 87 60.44 -35.95 7.13
CA ALA A 87 61.44 -35.05 6.57
C ALA A 87 61.19 -34.31 5.25
N SER A 88 61.42 -33.00 5.39
CA SER A 88 62.18 -32.11 4.49
C SER A 88 61.45 -31.59 3.25
N SER A 89 61.66 -30.36 2.77
CA SER A 89 62.48 -29.23 3.19
C SER A 89 62.22 -28.10 2.18
N ASP A 90 62.36 -26.86 2.65
CA ASP A 90 63.04 -25.73 2.00
C ASP A 90 62.79 -25.45 0.50
N SER A 91 62.40 -24.22 0.16
CA SER A 91 63.40 -23.13 0.00
C SER A 91 62.81 -21.86 -0.61
N ASP A 92 63.44 -20.77 -0.21
CA ASP A 92 63.14 -19.37 -0.41
C ASP A 92 63.49 -18.80 -1.81
N ALA A 93 62.74 -17.74 -2.14
CA ALA A 93 63.15 -16.45 -2.70
C ALA A 93 63.94 -16.33 -4.01
N LEU A 94 63.48 -15.43 -4.91
CA LEU A 94 64.08 -14.09 -5.15
C LEU A 94 63.67 -13.47 -6.51
N LEU A 95 63.37 -12.15 -6.47
CA LEU A 95 63.56 -11.10 -7.50
C LEU A 95 62.69 -11.21 -8.79
N GLY A 96 61.98 -10.20 -9.29
CA GLY A 96 62.10 -8.75 -9.20
C GLY A 96 62.32 -8.18 -10.61
N ASN A 97 61.37 -7.45 -11.21
CA ASN A 97 61.68 -6.28 -12.06
C ASN A 97 60.48 -5.42 -12.46
N LYS A 98 60.76 -4.12 -12.59
CA LYS A 98 59.88 -2.98 -12.90
C LYS A 98 59.98 -2.56 -14.38
N GLY A 99 58.93 -1.87 -14.84
CA GLY A 99 58.95 -0.79 -15.85
C GLY A 99 58.68 -1.23 -17.29
N ALA A 100 58.14 -0.43 -18.21
CA ALA A 100 57.38 0.83 -18.26
C ALA A 100 57.03 1.03 -19.76
N ASP A 101 55.87 1.63 -20.03
CA ASP A 101 55.42 2.41 -21.20
C ASP A 101 55.84 2.05 -22.64
N GLU A 102 54.86 1.80 -23.53
CA GLU A 102 54.75 2.55 -24.80
C GLU A 102 53.38 2.37 -25.51
N GLU A 103 52.89 3.49 -26.01
CA GLU A 103 51.67 3.76 -26.77
C GLU A 103 51.88 3.47 -28.26
N ILE A 104 50.87 2.95 -28.99
CA ILE A 104 50.52 3.20 -30.42
C ILE A 104 49.35 2.29 -30.83
N THR A 105 48.33 2.87 -31.48
CA THR A 105 47.21 2.22 -32.22
C THR A 105 47.23 2.70 -33.68
N PRO A 106 46.39 2.18 -34.62
CA PRO A 106 45.89 0.83 -34.94
C PRO A 106 46.13 0.51 -36.46
N PRO A 107 45.58 -0.55 -37.15
CA PRO A 107 44.13 -0.68 -37.48
C PRO A 107 43.54 -2.13 -37.59
N PHE A 108 42.20 -2.20 -37.45
CA PHE A 108 41.19 -3.17 -37.91
C PHE A 108 41.56 -4.60 -38.41
N HIS A 109 40.96 -5.63 -37.77
CA HIS A 109 40.02 -6.57 -38.42
C HIS A 109 39.26 -7.48 -37.42
N ASN A 110 37.99 -7.77 -37.76
CA ASN A 110 37.04 -8.66 -37.10
C ASN A 110 37.53 -10.11 -36.91
N SER A 111 37.14 -10.77 -35.80
CA SER A 111 36.36 -12.03 -35.79
C SER A 111 36.54 -12.82 -34.46
N SER A 112 35.40 -13.18 -33.88
CA SER A 112 35.09 -14.43 -33.14
C SER A 112 35.86 -14.82 -31.85
N ASN A 113 35.04 -15.07 -30.81
CA ASN A 113 35.24 -15.80 -29.55
C ASN A 113 35.83 -15.04 -28.34
N PRO A 114 35.13 -15.10 -27.19
CA PRO A 114 35.79 -15.16 -25.90
C PRO A 114 35.58 -16.53 -25.27
N SER A 115 36.65 -17.32 -25.26
CA SER A 115 36.84 -18.46 -24.37
C SER A 115 37.10 -17.98 -22.94
N SER A 116 36.39 -18.57 -21.99
CA SER A 116 36.84 -18.98 -20.65
C SER A 116 38.23 -18.50 -20.20
N ALA A 117 38.30 -17.42 -19.42
CA ALA A 117 39.40 -17.16 -18.48
C ALA A 117 39.08 -15.94 -17.59
N GLN A 118 38.07 -16.04 -16.72
CA GLN A 118 37.92 -15.14 -15.55
C GLN A 118 36.86 -15.73 -14.60
N ALA A 119 37.24 -16.81 -13.92
CA ALA A 119 36.45 -17.42 -12.85
C ALA A 119 37.42 -18.03 -11.83
N LYS A 120 38.19 -17.17 -11.17
CA LYS A 120 39.05 -17.51 -10.02
C LYS A 120 39.43 -16.21 -9.32
N ASP A 121 38.48 -15.67 -8.54
CA ASP A 121 38.71 -14.76 -7.38
C ASP A 121 37.40 -14.13 -6.86
N GLN A 122 36.34 -14.95 -6.73
CA GLN A 122 35.09 -14.53 -6.06
C GLN A 122 34.62 -15.53 -4.98
N SER A 123 35.50 -16.41 -4.49
CA SER A 123 35.14 -17.49 -3.56
C SER A 123 35.45 -17.21 -2.08
N LEU A 124 35.54 -15.96 -1.63
CA LEU A 124 35.86 -15.64 -0.23
C LEU A 124 35.04 -14.48 0.34
N ILE A 125 33.73 -14.47 0.11
CA ILE A 125 32.76 -13.91 1.07
C ILE A 125 31.55 -14.86 1.06
N GLU A 126 31.71 -16.01 1.71
CA GLU A 126 30.58 -16.84 2.10
C GLU A 126 29.92 -16.13 3.29
N GLU A 127 29.11 -15.13 2.95
CA GLU A 127 28.24 -14.41 3.85
C GLU A 127 27.39 -15.46 4.56
N ARG A 128 27.53 -15.59 5.89
CA ARG A 128 26.70 -16.45 6.73
C ARG A 128 25.24 -16.11 6.46
N GLN A 129 24.61 -16.83 5.54
CA GLN A 129 23.18 -16.71 5.33
C GLN A 129 22.53 -17.14 6.64
N PRO A 130 21.71 -16.25 7.25
CA PRO A 130 20.99 -16.62 8.47
C PRO A 130 20.25 -17.91 8.17
N VAL A 131 20.27 -18.88 9.10
CA VAL A 131 19.48 -20.13 8.99
C VAL A 131 18.08 -19.75 8.53
N VAL A 132 17.83 -19.94 7.24
CA VAL A 132 16.60 -19.46 6.60
C VAL A 132 15.56 -20.41 7.15
N LYS A 133 14.76 -19.94 8.11
CA LYS A 133 13.59 -20.68 8.57
C LYS A 133 12.84 -21.11 7.32
N ALA A 134 12.59 -22.41 7.19
CA ALA A 134 11.92 -22.98 6.03
C ALA A 134 10.69 -22.12 5.69
N ALA A 135 10.60 -21.69 4.43
CA ALA A 135 9.50 -20.85 3.99
C ALA A 135 8.18 -21.60 4.19
N LEU A 136 7.23 -20.97 4.88
CA LEU A 136 5.89 -21.52 5.07
C LEU A 136 4.95 -20.90 4.03
N PRO A 137 4.15 -21.70 3.33
CA PRO A 137 3.23 -21.17 2.33
C PRO A 137 2.08 -20.51 3.07
N PHE A 138 1.70 -19.32 2.64
CA PHE A 138 0.54 -18.63 3.20
C PHE A 138 -0.68 -18.66 2.29
N GLU A 139 -0.50 -19.01 1.02
CA GLU A 139 -1.59 -19.35 0.10
C GLU A 139 -1.80 -20.86 0.06
N ARG A 140 -3.07 -21.24 -0.08
CA ARG A 140 -3.48 -22.65 -0.11
C ARG A 140 -3.25 -23.21 -1.51
N ASN A 141 -2.74 -24.43 -1.58
CA ASN A 141 -2.70 -25.20 -2.81
C ASN A 141 -3.57 -26.42 -2.60
N ASP A 142 -4.70 -26.48 -3.30
CA ASP A 142 -5.68 -27.54 -3.08
C ASP A 142 -5.13 -28.92 -3.47
N MET A 143 -4.24 -29.01 -4.46
CA MET A 143 -3.62 -30.30 -4.84
C MET A 143 -2.67 -30.80 -3.76
N LEU A 144 -1.83 -29.93 -3.21
CA LEU A 144 -0.96 -30.30 -2.09
C LEU A 144 -1.78 -30.65 -0.85
N ARG A 145 -2.85 -29.90 -0.58
CA ARG A 145 -3.76 -30.16 0.53
C ARG A 145 -4.42 -31.54 0.40
N ARG A 146 -4.86 -31.92 -0.81
CA ARG A 146 -5.37 -33.28 -1.10
C ARG A 146 -4.30 -34.33 -0.82
N LEU A 147 -3.09 -34.19 -1.35
CA LEU A 147 -1.98 -35.14 -1.11
C LEU A 147 -1.68 -35.30 0.39
N CYS A 148 -1.57 -34.21 1.13
CA CYS A 148 -1.31 -34.27 2.58
C CYS A 148 -2.49 -34.89 3.34
N THR A 149 -3.73 -34.67 2.87
CA THR A 149 -4.92 -35.29 3.47
C THR A 149 -4.92 -36.81 3.22
N TYR A 150 -4.63 -37.26 2.00
CA TYR A 150 -4.49 -38.69 1.71
C TYR A 150 -3.38 -39.34 2.53
N GLN A 151 -2.24 -38.66 2.71
CA GLN A 151 -1.16 -39.15 3.57
C GLN A 151 -1.64 -39.32 5.00
N HIS A 152 -2.33 -38.30 5.55
CA HIS A 152 -2.87 -38.37 6.90
C HIS A 152 -3.91 -39.48 7.08
N LEU A 153 -4.79 -39.70 6.08
CA LEU A 153 -5.75 -40.79 6.10
C LEU A 153 -5.08 -42.17 6.07
N LEU A 154 -3.99 -42.30 5.30
CA LEU A 154 -3.18 -43.50 5.24
C LEU A 154 -2.47 -43.76 6.56
N ASP A 155 -1.83 -42.74 7.16
CA ASP A 155 -1.17 -42.83 8.47
C ASP A 155 -2.17 -43.25 9.58
N ASN A 156 -3.39 -42.70 9.56
CA ASN A 156 -4.45 -43.07 10.49
C ASN A 156 -4.98 -44.51 10.27
N LEU A 157 -4.97 -44.99 9.03
CA LEU A 157 -5.34 -46.37 8.70
C LEU A 157 -4.23 -47.33 9.15
N GLU A 158 -2.96 -47.00 8.90
CA GLU A 158 -1.80 -47.74 9.41
C GLU A 158 -1.82 -47.85 10.92
N HIS A 159 -2.04 -46.74 11.63
CA HIS A 159 -2.14 -46.74 13.08
C HIS A 159 -3.29 -47.62 13.60
N ARG A 160 -4.45 -47.63 12.92
CA ARG A 160 -5.56 -48.52 13.28
C ARG A 160 -5.24 -49.99 13.01
N ALA A 161 -4.62 -50.30 11.86
CA ALA A 161 -4.20 -51.65 11.52
C ALA A 161 -3.19 -52.22 12.53
N LEU A 162 -2.29 -51.38 13.05
CA LEU A 162 -1.34 -51.76 14.11
C LEU A 162 -2.03 -52.07 15.46
N LEU A 163 -3.19 -51.47 15.73
CA LEU A 163 -3.95 -51.72 16.96
C LEU A 163 -4.85 -52.95 16.89
N GLU A 164 -5.32 -53.33 15.69
CA GLU A 164 -6.38 -54.34 15.52
C GLU A 164 -5.88 -55.79 15.32
N GLU A 165 -4.57 -56.09 15.33
CA GLU A 165 -3.99 -57.45 15.17
C GLU A 165 -4.55 -58.26 13.96
N ASP A 166 -5.10 -57.60 12.93
CA ASP A 166 -5.70 -58.29 11.77
C ASP A 166 -4.67 -58.46 10.64
N ASP A 167 -4.20 -59.70 10.46
CA ASP A 167 -2.78 -60.01 10.24
C ASP A 167 -2.39 -60.33 8.78
N GLY A 168 -2.92 -59.64 7.77
CA GLY A 168 -2.25 -59.75 6.45
C GLY A 168 -2.87 -59.16 5.20
N LEU A 169 -4.20 -59.09 5.07
CA LEU A 169 -4.80 -58.53 3.84
C LEU A 169 -4.67 -57.00 3.78
N SER A 170 -4.80 -56.34 4.94
CA SER A 170 -4.69 -54.88 5.11
C SER A 170 -3.30 -54.36 4.73
N SER A 171 -2.22 -55.03 5.15
CA SER A 171 -0.84 -54.58 4.91
C SER A 171 -0.49 -54.47 3.42
N SER A 172 -0.97 -55.39 2.58
CA SER A 172 -0.68 -55.36 1.14
C SER A 172 -1.33 -54.16 0.43
N VAL A 173 -2.55 -53.79 0.83
CA VAL A 173 -3.33 -52.69 0.26
C VAL A 173 -2.75 -51.35 0.73
N VAL A 174 -2.41 -51.24 2.01
CA VAL A 174 -1.73 -50.07 2.59
C VAL A 174 -0.40 -49.80 1.88
N ASN A 175 0.41 -50.84 1.68
CA ASN A 175 1.68 -50.73 0.94
C ASN A 175 1.49 -50.37 -0.54
N ALA A 176 0.33 -50.67 -1.14
CA ALA A 176 0.01 -50.25 -2.50
C ALA A 176 -0.36 -48.76 -2.55
N TYR A 177 -1.21 -48.29 -1.61
CA TYR A 177 -1.56 -46.87 -1.48
C TYR A 177 -0.35 -46.00 -1.12
N SER A 178 0.48 -46.43 -0.16
CA SER A 178 1.73 -45.74 0.21
C SER A 178 2.62 -45.51 -1.01
N ARG A 179 2.91 -46.56 -1.80
CA ARG A 179 3.73 -46.43 -3.02
C ARG A 179 3.08 -45.50 -4.05
N ALA A 180 1.78 -45.61 -4.27
CA ALA A 180 1.08 -44.77 -5.24
C ALA A 180 1.08 -43.29 -4.82
N LEU A 181 0.95 -43.02 -3.53
CA LEU A 181 0.99 -41.67 -2.96
C LEU A 181 2.40 -41.09 -2.98
N ASP A 182 3.43 -41.88 -2.63
CA ASP A 182 4.84 -41.46 -2.75
C ASP A 182 5.19 -41.08 -4.20
N GLU A 183 4.74 -41.89 -5.17
CA GLU A 183 4.94 -41.60 -6.60
C GLU A 183 4.21 -40.31 -7.02
N ALA A 184 2.99 -40.08 -6.54
CA ALA A 184 2.24 -38.84 -6.80
C ALA A 184 2.90 -37.62 -6.15
N HIS A 185 3.41 -37.78 -4.92
CA HIS A 185 4.13 -36.73 -4.20
C HIS A 185 5.44 -36.38 -4.91
N GLU A 186 6.25 -37.37 -5.32
CA GLU A 186 7.48 -37.15 -6.06
C GLU A 186 7.22 -36.44 -7.40
N GLN A 187 6.16 -36.85 -8.11
CA GLN A 187 5.73 -36.23 -9.35
C GLN A 187 5.28 -34.78 -9.15
N PHE A 188 4.53 -34.49 -8.08
CA PHE A 188 4.15 -33.13 -7.71
C PHE A 188 5.37 -32.26 -7.41
N GLN A 189 6.32 -32.77 -6.61
CA GLN A 189 7.56 -32.09 -6.27
C GLN A 189 8.43 -31.80 -7.52
N ARG A 190 8.51 -32.75 -8.47
CA ARG A 190 9.19 -32.54 -9.76
C ARG A 190 8.55 -31.41 -10.57
N GLN A 191 7.22 -31.33 -10.60
CA GLN A 191 6.51 -30.24 -11.28
C GLN A 191 6.75 -28.89 -10.60
N LEU A 192 6.72 -28.83 -9.26
CA LEU A 192 7.05 -27.61 -8.50
C LEU A 192 8.45 -27.10 -8.81
N ARG A 193 9.46 -27.97 -8.83
CA ARG A 193 10.85 -27.59 -9.14
C ARG A 193 11.00 -27.09 -10.58
N THR A 194 10.41 -27.82 -11.53
CA THR A 194 10.45 -27.42 -12.96
C THR A 194 9.82 -26.04 -13.16
N LYS A 195 8.68 -25.79 -12.51
CA LYS A 195 8.01 -24.48 -12.56
C LYS A 195 8.80 -23.39 -11.86
N GLN A 196 9.43 -23.70 -10.72
CA GLN A 196 10.29 -22.77 -10.02
C GLN A 196 11.46 -22.32 -10.92
N GLU A 197 12.15 -23.25 -11.58
CA GLU A 197 13.26 -22.93 -12.50
C GLU A 197 12.80 -22.03 -13.66
N GLU A 198 11.63 -22.34 -14.27
CA GLU A 198 11.03 -21.52 -15.33
C GLU A 198 10.79 -20.07 -14.88
N ILE A 199 10.26 -19.89 -13.67
CA ILE A 199 9.93 -18.57 -13.13
C ILE A 199 11.18 -17.81 -12.70
N GLU A 200 12.18 -18.48 -12.13
CA GLU A 200 13.46 -17.86 -11.76
C GLU A 200 14.18 -17.29 -12.99
N VAL A 201 14.15 -17.98 -14.14
CA VAL A 201 14.68 -17.44 -15.41
C VAL A 201 13.93 -16.17 -15.84
N ARG A 202 12.59 -16.16 -15.75
CA ARG A 202 11.77 -14.98 -16.06
C ARG A 202 12.03 -13.82 -15.09
N LEU A 203 12.28 -14.12 -13.81
CA LEU A 203 12.61 -13.14 -12.79
C LEU A 203 13.92 -12.41 -13.12
N ILE A 204 14.97 -13.16 -13.44
CA ILE A 204 16.28 -12.61 -13.84
C ILE A 204 16.13 -11.72 -15.10
N SER A 205 15.33 -12.16 -16.08
CA SER A 205 15.06 -11.36 -17.28
C SER A 205 14.34 -10.02 -16.97
N ASN A 206 13.38 -10.04 -16.05
CA ASN A 206 12.68 -8.83 -15.61
C ASN A 206 13.61 -7.89 -14.84
N GLU A 207 14.45 -8.41 -13.95
CA GLU A 207 15.42 -7.61 -13.19
C GLU A 207 16.43 -6.95 -14.12
N LYS A 208 16.95 -7.68 -15.11
CA LYS A 208 17.80 -7.11 -16.16
C LYS A 208 17.10 -5.98 -16.91
N SER A 209 15.85 -6.20 -17.32
CA SER A 209 15.05 -5.18 -18.03
C SER A 209 14.82 -3.92 -17.18
N ILE A 210 14.66 -4.06 -15.86
CA ILE A 210 14.57 -2.92 -14.93
C ILE A 210 15.88 -2.14 -14.93
N GLN A 211 17.03 -2.82 -14.81
CA GLN A 211 18.35 -2.17 -14.82
C GLN A 211 18.62 -1.47 -16.17
N ASP A 212 18.26 -2.11 -17.29
CA ASP A 212 18.40 -1.52 -18.62
C ASP A 212 17.59 -0.21 -18.74
N ASN A 213 16.35 -0.18 -18.22
CA ASN A 213 15.55 1.05 -18.19
C ASN A 213 16.17 2.15 -17.30
N ILE A 214 16.81 1.77 -16.19
CA ILE A 214 17.54 2.73 -15.33
C ILE A 214 18.71 3.35 -16.07
N VAL A 215 19.47 2.53 -16.81
CA VAL A 215 20.58 3.01 -17.64
C VAL A 215 20.06 3.90 -18.78
N SER A 216 19.02 3.49 -19.50
CA SER A 216 18.42 4.31 -20.57
C SER A 216 17.89 5.65 -20.06
N LEU A 217 17.40 5.72 -18.81
CA LEU A 217 17.04 6.99 -18.18
C LEU A 217 18.29 7.87 -17.96
N HIS A 218 19.39 7.31 -17.46
CA HIS A 218 20.64 8.07 -17.27
C HIS A 218 21.23 8.57 -18.60
N VAL A 219 21.17 7.76 -19.66
CA VAL A 219 21.61 8.14 -21.01
C VAL A 219 20.63 9.11 -21.70
N LYS A 220 19.44 9.33 -21.11
CA LYS A 220 18.37 10.19 -21.62
C LYS A 220 17.75 9.68 -22.94
N GLU A 221 17.77 8.37 -23.15
CA GLU A 221 17.12 7.72 -24.30
C GLU A 221 15.60 7.64 -24.14
N ILE A 222 15.13 7.60 -22.90
CA ILE A 222 13.72 7.50 -22.54
C ILE A 222 13.27 8.71 -21.71
N SER A 223 12.01 9.10 -21.86
CA SER A 223 11.43 10.15 -21.02
C SER A 223 11.22 9.65 -19.59
N VAL A 224 11.20 10.56 -18.61
CA VAL A 224 10.92 10.24 -17.19
C VAL A 224 9.59 9.50 -17.05
N ARG A 225 8.58 9.89 -17.84
CA ARG A 225 7.26 9.26 -17.81
C ARG A 225 7.28 7.85 -18.37
N ASP A 226 7.97 7.64 -19.48
CA ASP A 226 8.08 6.32 -20.11
C ASP A 226 8.89 5.36 -19.23
N TYR A 227 9.96 5.87 -18.59
CA TYR A 227 10.71 5.15 -17.57
C TYR A 227 9.79 4.63 -16.46
N PHE A 228 9.00 5.49 -15.82
CA PHE A 228 8.12 5.05 -14.73
C PHE A 228 7.03 4.09 -15.20
N ASN A 229 6.43 4.31 -16.37
CA ASN A 229 5.45 3.39 -16.93
C ASN A 229 6.05 2.00 -17.19
N ALA A 230 7.26 1.94 -17.75
CA ALA A 230 7.96 0.68 -18.01
C ALA A 230 8.39 0.00 -16.70
N VAL A 231 9.08 0.72 -15.81
CA VAL A 231 9.61 0.18 -14.56
C VAL A 231 8.50 -0.25 -13.60
N PHE A 232 7.39 0.48 -13.50
CA PHE A 232 6.26 0.03 -12.66
C PHE A 232 5.64 -1.27 -13.19
N ARG A 233 5.47 -1.42 -14.51
CA ARG A 233 4.99 -2.68 -15.10
C ARG A 233 5.97 -3.82 -14.88
N LEU A 234 7.27 -3.59 -15.08
CA LEU A 234 8.31 -4.59 -14.87
C LEU A 234 8.43 -4.99 -13.40
N ARG A 235 8.35 -4.04 -12.46
CA ARG A 235 8.32 -4.34 -11.02
C ARG A 235 7.06 -5.08 -10.61
N ALA A 236 5.90 -4.74 -11.19
CA ALA A 236 4.69 -5.52 -10.95
C ALA A 236 4.83 -6.96 -11.43
N ALA A 237 5.44 -7.17 -12.60
CA ALA A 237 5.76 -8.51 -13.09
C ALA A 237 6.78 -9.21 -12.18
N ARG A 238 7.86 -8.53 -11.75
CA ARG A 238 8.84 -9.04 -10.79
C ARG A 238 8.18 -9.53 -9.51
N GLU A 239 7.32 -8.71 -8.90
CA GLU A 239 6.64 -9.06 -7.66
C GLU A 239 5.68 -10.25 -7.80
N ARG A 240 4.96 -10.38 -8.94
CA ARG A 240 4.17 -11.60 -9.23
C ARG A 240 5.03 -12.85 -9.20
N LEU A 241 6.17 -12.80 -9.89
CA LEU A 241 7.07 -13.94 -9.98
C LEU A 241 7.74 -14.24 -8.63
N VAL A 242 8.15 -13.22 -7.87
CA VAL A 242 8.73 -13.42 -6.53
C VAL A 242 7.71 -14.06 -5.58
N HIS A 243 6.47 -13.55 -5.59
CA HIS A 243 5.39 -14.12 -4.79
C HIS A 243 5.16 -15.58 -5.13
N PHE A 244 5.15 -15.92 -6.42
CA PHE A 244 4.94 -17.28 -6.87
C PHE A 244 6.12 -18.21 -6.54
N VAL A 245 7.37 -17.76 -6.71
CA VAL A 245 8.58 -18.52 -6.32
C VAL A 245 8.58 -18.80 -4.82
N TYR A 246 8.16 -17.83 -4.00
CA TYR A 246 8.05 -18.03 -2.55
C TYR A 246 7.12 -19.20 -2.24
N HIS A 247 5.92 -19.24 -2.84
CA HIS A 247 4.97 -20.33 -2.61
C HIS A 247 5.45 -21.66 -3.19
N LEU A 248 6.04 -21.68 -4.37
CA LEU A 248 6.61 -22.91 -4.94
C LEU A 248 7.68 -23.52 -4.02
N LYS A 249 8.58 -22.70 -3.48
CA LYS A 249 9.59 -23.15 -2.50
C LYS A 249 8.94 -23.62 -1.21
N ALA A 250 7.96 -22.89 -0.72
CA ALA A 250 7.30 -23.21 0.53
C ALA A 250 6.47 -24.51 0.44
N TRP A 251 5.75 -24.72 -0.66
CA TRP A 251 4.99 -25.95 -0.94
C TRP A 251 5.88 -27.19 -1.05
N GLN A 252 7.14 -27.05 -1.50
CA GLN A 252 8.09 -28.16 -1.51
C GLN A 252 8.42 -28.71 -0.12
N HIS A 253 8.24 -27.91 0.94
CA HIS A 253 8.59 -28.27 2.31
C HIS A 253 7.40 -28.63 3.20
N VAL A 254 6.17 -28.58 2.68
CA VAL A 254 4.96 -28.86 3.48
C VAL A 254 4.55 -30.32 3.32
N ASN A 255 4.57 -31.02 4.46
CA ASN A 255 4.04 -32.38 4.60
C ASN A 255 2.82 -32.43 5.53
N ASP A 256 2.57 -31.34 6.28
CA ASP A 256 1.49 -31.26 7.26
C ASP A 256 0.18 -30.78 6.57
N PRO A 257 -0.92 -31.56 6.63
CA PRO A 257 -2.19 -31.18 6.02
C PRO A 257 -2.75 -29.88 6.60
N PHE A 258 -2.55 -29.62 7.90
CA PHE A 258 -3.02 -28.41 8.56
C PHE A 258 -2.31 -27.18 8.00
N VAL A 259 -1.01 -27.27 7.73
CA VAL A 259 -0.22 -26.20 7.08
C VAL A 259 -0.57 -26.06 5.60
N ALA A 260 -0.88 -27.15 4.90
CA ALA A 260 -1.30 -27.12 3.49
C ALA A 260 -2.67 -26.46 3.28
N GLY A 261 -3.53 -26.43 4.29
CA GLY A 261 -4.84 -25.76 4.22
C GLY A 261 -5.92 -26.33 5.13
N GLY A 262 -5.58 -27.30 5.98
CA GLY A 262 -6.52 -28.08 6.79
C GLY A 262 -6.86 -29.41 6.13
N LEU A 263 -7.50 -30.31 6.86
CA LEU A 263 -7.97 -31.58 6.32
C LEU A 263 -9.11 -31.36 5.32
N MET A 264 -9.20 -32.24 4.33
CA MET A 264 -10.32 -32.31 3.38
C MET A 264 -11.19 -33.53 3.66
N ASP A 265 -12.47 -33.43 3.34
CA ASP A 265 -13.39 -34.56 3.41
C ASP A 265 -13.19 -35.43 2.15
N LEU A 266 -12.30 -36.40 2.25
CA LEU A 266 -11.88 -37.30 1.16
C LEU A 266 -11.86 -38.73 1.68
N GLU A 267 -12.18 -39.68 0.80
CA GLU A 267 -12.04 -41.12 1.05
C GLU A 267 -10.78 -41.64 0.34
N LEU A 268 -10.05 -42.57 0.97
CA LEU A 268 -8.81 -43.11 0.39
C LEU A 268 -9.06 -43.85 -0.94
N ASP A 269 -10.22 -44.48 -1.09
CA ASP A 269 -10.63 -45.18 -2.31
C ASP A 269 -10.91 -44.23 -3.49
N ALA A 270 -11.09 -42.94 -3.23
CA ALA A 270 -11.23 -41.91 -4.25
C ALA A 270 -9.87 -41.38 -4.75
N PHE A 271 -8.74 -41.93 -4.26
CA PHE A 271 -7.42 -41.51 -4.71
C PHE A 271 -7.18 -41.90 -6.17
N ASP A 272 -7.01 -40.89 -7.02
CA ASP A 272 -6.59 -41.05 -8.41
C ASP A 272 -5.22 -40.41 -8.64
N LYS A 273 -4.24 -41.23 -9.02
CA LYS A 273 -2.88 -40.80 -9.32
C LYS A 273 -2.82 -39.90 -10.57
N GLU A 274 -3.73 -40.09 -11.53
CA GLU A 274 -3.71 -39.35 -12.80
C GLU A 274 -4.01 -37.85 -12.60
N GLU A 275 -4.79 -37.48 -11.57
CA GLU A 275 -5.07 -36.09 -11.22
C GLU A 275 -3.80 -35.27 -10.93
N PHE A 276 -2.74 -35.91 -10.44
CA PHE A 276 -1.48 -35.25 -10.07
C PHE A 276 -0.48 -35.14 -11.22
N THR A 277 -0.82 -35.61 -12.42
CA THR A 277 0.13 -35.68 -13.54
C THR A 277 0.31 -34.36 -14.29
N ALA A 278 -0.72 -33.54 -14.38
CA ALA A 278 -0.71 -32.30 -15.17
C ALA A 278 -1.31 -31.14 -14.38
N ILE A 279 -0.63 -30.72 -13.32
CA ILE A 279 -1.14 -29.65 -12.46
C ILE A 279 -0.85 -28.30 -13.10
N HIS A 280 -1.91 -27.54 -13.32
CA HIS A 280 -1.80 -26.15 -13.72
C HIS A 280 -1.60 -25.27 -12.47
N PHE A 281 -0.47 -24.56 -12.42
CA PHE A 281 -0.22 -23.58 -11.38
C PHE A 281 -0.54 -22.18 -11.92
N GLU A 282 -1.54 -21.53 -11.32
CA GLU A 282 -1.98 -20.19 -11.72
C GLU A 282 -1.06 -19.11 -11.13
N GLU A 283 -0.64 -18.15 -11.95
CA GLU A 283 0.15 -17.01 -11.48
C GLU A 283 -0.72 -15.99 -10.74
N PRO A 284 -0.25 -15.40 -9.63
CA PRO A 284 -1.02 -14.40 -8.89
C PRO A 284 -1.35 -13.18 -9.74
N ASP A 285 -2.64 -12.81 -9.81
CA ASP A 285 -3.08 -11.65 -10.58
C ASP A 285 -2.82 -10.31 -9.84
N LEU A 286 -1.61 -9.77 -10.02
CA LEU A 286 -1.28 -8.38 -9.63
C LEU A 286 -1.51 -7.38 -10.79
N THR A 287 -2.40 -7.64 -11.76
CA THR A 287 -2.58 -6.75 -12.92
C THR A 287 -3.38 -5.46 -12.66
N LYS A 288 -3.76 -5.19 -11.41
CA LYS A 288 -4.53 -3.99 -11.06
C LYS A 288 -3.73 -2.72 -11.35
N GLU A 289 -4.42 -1.66 -11.76
CA GLU A 289 -3.86 -0.30 -12.00
C GLU A 289 -3.17 0.30 -10.76
N THR A 290 -3.33 -0.34 -9.60
CA THR A 290 -2.74 0.03 -8.33
C THR A 290 -1.23 -0.26 -8.30
N PRO A 291 -0.40 0.70 -7.85
CA PRO A 291 1.00 0.46 -7.53
C PRO A 291 1.18 -0.73 -6.59
N VAL A 292 2.11 -1.61 -6.91
CA VAL A 292 2.37 -2.81 -6.11
C VAL A 292 2.73 -2.53 -4.64
N PRO A 293 3.48 -1.47 -4.29
CA PRO A 293 3.71 -1.14 -2.89
C PRO A 293 2.42 -0.91 -2.10
N LEU A 294 1.40 -0.32 -2.73
CA LEU A 294 0.11 -0.09 -2.09
C LEU A 294 -0.68 -1.38 -1.92
N LEU A 295 -0.62 -2.29 -2.90
CA LEU A 295 -1.20 -3.63 -2.79
C LEU A 295 -0.60 -4.36 -1.57
N TYR A 296 0.72 -4.35 -1.39
CA TYR A 296 1.33 -4.99 -0.21
C TYR A 296 1.07 -4.29 1.12
N ILE A 297 0.85 -2.97 1.12
CA ILE A 297 0.41 -2.28 2.34
C ILE A 297 -0.99 -2.77 2.74
N LYS A 298 -1.88 -2.94 1.76
CA LYS A 298 -3.21 -3.50 1.98
C LYS A 298 -3.16 -4.96 2.39
N ASP A 299 -2.38 -5.79 1.70
CA ASP A 299 -2.27 -7.21 2.02
C ASP A 299 -1.64 -7.41 3.42
N LEU A 300 -0.69 -6.55 3.83
CA LEU A 300 -0.18 -6.53 5.20
C LEU A 300 -1.27 -6.16 6.21
N TYR A 301 -2.09 -5.15 5.90
CA TYR A 301 -3.21 -4.77 6.76
C TYR A 301 -4.20 -5.93 6.95
N ASP A 302 -4.58 -6.58 5.85
CA ASP A 302 -5.50 -7.73 5.86
C ASP A 302 -4.89 -8.92 6.63
N ALA A 303 -3.58 -9.15 6.49
CA ALA A 303 -2.87 -10.18 7.25
C ALA A 303 -2.82 -9.86 8.76
N LEU A 304 -2.54 -8.61 9.14
CA LEU A 304 -2.55 -8.18 10.55
C LEU A 304 -3.95 -8.32 11.17
N ASN A 305 -4.99 -7.96 10.42
CA ASN A 305 -6.38 -8.12 10.85
C ASN A 305 -6.71 -9.61 11.06
N THR A 306 -6.35 -10.45 10.08
CA THR A 306 -6.57 -11.91 10.15
C THR A 306 -5.83 -12.52 11.33
N ARG A 307 -4.59 -12.10 11.61
CA ARG A 307 -3.82 -12.55 12.78
C ARG A 307 -4.58 -12.27 14.07
N SER A 308 -5.09 -11.05 14.24
CA SER A 308 -5.82 -10.66 15.45
C SER A 308 -7.08 -11.51 15.67
N GLY A 309 -7.80 -11.82 14.60
CA GLY A 309 -8.98 -12.70 14.65
C GLY A 309 -8.64 -14.14 15.01
N ILE A 310 -7.56 -14.70 14.44
CA ILE A 310 -7.08 -16.05 14.77
C ILE A 310 -6.61 -16.12 16.23
N GLU A 311 -5.83 -15.14 16.69
CA GLU A 311 -5.36 -15.08 18.08
C GLU A 311 -6.51 -14.98 19.09
N ALA A 312 -7.56 -14.22 18.77
CA ALA A 312 -8.77 -14.15 19.58
C ALA A 312 -9.46 -15.51 19.67
N ARG A 313 -9.66 -16.20 18.54
CA ARG A 313 -10.25 -17.55 18.51
C ARG A 313 -9.40 -18.57 19.26
N MET A 314 -8.08 -18.56 19.08
CA MET A 314 -7.18 -19.46 19.82
C MET A 314 -7.26 -19.22 21.33
N LYS A 315 -7.41 -17.97 21.79
CA LYS A 315 -7.61 -17.65 23.22
C LYS A 315 -8.97 -18.12 23.73
N GLU A 316 -10.02 -18.00 22.93
CA GLU A 316 -11.36 -18.48 23.25
C GLU A 316 -11.37 -20.02 23.40
N TRP A 317 -10.77 -20.73 22.43
CA TRP A 317 -10.60 -22.18 22.48
C TRP A 317 -9.86 -22.65 23.73
N LYS A 318 -8.78 -21.97 24.10
CA LYS A 318 -8.04 -22.28 25.35
C LYS A 318 -8.85 -22.10 26.63
N ARG A 319 -9.96 -21.33 26.59
CA ARG A 319 -10.83 -21.12 27.75
C ARG A 319 -11.95 -22.16 27.84
N MET A 320 -12.25 -22.88 26.76
CA MET A 320 -13.29 -23.91 26.80
C MET A 320 -12.79 -25.12 27.61
N PRO A 321 -13.54 -25.58 28.63
CA PRO A 321 -13.14 -26.73 29.44
C PRO A 321 -13.17 -28.02 28.61
N ALA A 322 -12.14 -28.85 28.73
CA ALA A 322 -11.92 -30.09 27.96
C ALA A 322 -12.88 -31.26 28.30
N GLY A 323 -14.12 -30.97 28.70
CA GLY A 323 -14.98 -31.87 29.47
C GLY A 323 -15.84 -32.90 28.73
N GLN A 324 -15.71 -33.10 27.41
CA GLN A 324 -16.46 -34.13 26.68
C GLN A 324 -15.53 -34.89 25.73
N SER A 325 -15.33 -36.21 25.95
CA SER A 325 -14.31 -37.02 25.27
C SER A 325 -14.46 -37.10 23.76
N ASP A 326 -15.69 -37.25 23.26
CA ASP A 326 -15.93 -37.41 21.82
C ASP A 326 -15.85 -36.07 21.08
N ALA A 327 -15.95 -34.96 21.83
CA ALA A 327 -15.68 -33.62 21.32
C ALA A 327 -14.17 -33.28 21.38
N ALA A 328 -13.34 -34.09 22.04
CA ALA A 328 -11.93 -33.79 22.26
C ALA A 328 -11.09 -33.93 20.97
N ASP A 329 -11.30 -34.99 20.19
CA ASP A 329 -10.56 -35.23 18.94
C ASP A 329 -10.93 -34.19 17.88
N ALA A 330 -12.23 -33.90 17.72
CA ALA A 330 -12.70 -32.83 16.85
C ALA A 330 -12.19 -31.45 17.30
N ALA A 331 -12.15 -31.19 18.61
CA ALA A 331 -11.58 -29.96 19.16
C ALA A 331 -10.08 -29.84 18.89
N GLN A 332 -9.33 -30.94 18.98
CA GLN A 332 -7.90 -30.96 18.71
C GLN A 332 -7.59 -30.62 17.25
N GLY A 333 -8.28 -31.25 16.29
CA GLY A 333 -8.12 -30.92 14.87
C GLY A 333 -8.45 -29.45 14.57
N THR A 334 -9.49 -28.91 15.21
CA THR A 334 -9.85 -27.49 15.06
C THR A 334 -8.77 -26.55 15.62
N TYR A 335 -8.15 -26.91 16.73
CA TYR A 335 -7.04 -26.14 17.32
C TYR A 335 -5.78 -26.17 16.42
N GLU A 336 -5.45 -27.34 15.88
CA GLU A 336 -4.33 -27.53 14.95
C GLU A 336 -4.53 -26.72 13.67
N ASP A 337 -5.76 -26.67 13.14
CA ASP A 337 -6.16 -25.80 12.04
C ASP A 337 -5.91 -24.32 12.34
N TYR A 338 -6.30 -23.83 13.51
CA TYR A 338 -6.05 -22.44 13.92
C TYR A 338 -4.56 -22.16 14.13
N ALA A 339 -3.81 -23.09 14.72
CA ALA A 339 -2.38 -22.95 14.92
C ALA A 339 -1.62 -22.92 13.59
N ALA A 340 -2.00 -23.76 12.63
CA ALA A 340 -1.44 -23.73 11.28
C ALA A 340 -1.83 -22.45 10.52
N ALA A 341 -3.09 -22.01 10.65
CA ALA A 341 -3.53 -20.73 10.08
C ALA A 341 -2.75 -19.54 10.66
N HIS A 342 -2.47 -19.54 11.97
CA HIS A 342 -1.63 -18.53 12.62
C HIS A 342 -0.22 -18.50 12.03
N LYS A 343 0.44 -19.68 11.90
CA LYS A 343 1.76 -19.80 11.25
C LYS A 343 1.77 -19.27 9.82
N ARG A 344 0.74 -19.57 9.02
CA ARG A 344 0.61 -19.05 7.64
C ARG A 344 0.49 -17.52 7.62
N VAL A 345 -0.31 -16.95 8.51
CA VAL A 345 -0.47 -15.49 8.59
C VAL A 345 0.81 -14.81 9.09
N GLU A 346 1.55 -15.42 10.01
CA GLU A 346 2.87 -14.90 10.39
C GLU A 346 3.85 -14.93 9.20
N ALA A 347 3.81 -16.01 8.40
CA ALA A 347 4.61 -16.11 7.19
C ALA A 347 4.25 -15.02 6.17
N SER A 348 2.95 -14.75 5.93
CA SER A 348 2.53 -13.67 5.02
C SER A 348 2.97 -12.29 5.52
N ILE A 349 2.80 -11.98 6.82
CA ILE A 349 3.28 -10.73 7.42
C ILE A 349 4.79 -10.58 7.22
N SER A 350 5.56 -11.64 7.44
CA SER A 350 7.02 -11.62 7.26
C SER A 350 7.41 -11.40 5.79
N PHE A 351 6.70 -12.05 4.87
CA PHE A 351 6.89 -11.91 3.43
C PHE A 351 6.62 -10.47 2.99
N TYR A 352 5.44 -9.91 3.30
CA TYR A 352 5.07 -8.55 2.89
C TYR A 352 6.03 -7.51 3.45
N ARG A 353 6.47 -7.64 4.70
CA ARG A 353 7.49 -6.75 5.30
C ARG A 353 8.81 -6.82 4.55
N SER A 354 9.32 -8.02 4.27
CA SER A 354 10.55 -8.20 3.49
C SER A 354 10.42 -7.58 2.08
N ARG A 355 9.28 -7.77 1.41
CA ARG A 355 9.04 -7.15 0.09
C ARG A 355 8.97 -5.63 0.15
N MET A 356 8.35 -5.07 1.19
CA MET A 356 8.32 -3.62 1.41
C MET A 356 9.71 -3.03 1.64
N GLU A 357 10.61 -3.73 2.34
CA GLU A 357 12.01 -3.31 2.50
C GLU A 357 12.74 -3.23 1.14
N VAL A 358 12.52 -4.21 0.26
CA VAL A 358 13.05 -4.17 -1.12
C VAL A 358 12.50 -2.96 -1.88
N PHE A 359 11.20 -2.65 -1.73
CA PHE A 359 10.62 -1.45 -2.33
C PHE A 359 11.21 -0.15 -1.79
N VAL A 360 11.59 -0.06 -0.52
CA VAL A 360 12.30 1.11 0.01
C VAL A 360 13.63 1.31 -0.73
N SER A 361 14.34 0.20 -1.03
CA SER A 361 15.58 0.24 -1.82
C SER A 361 15.32 0.66 -3.27
N ASP A 362 14.30 0.09 -3.92
CA ASP A 362 13.91 0.47 -5.29
C ASP A 362 13.57 1.96 -5.40
N VAL A 363 12.80 2.49 -4.44
CA VAL A 363 12.43 3.91 -4.40
C VAL A 363 13.66 4.79 -4.18
N ALA A 364 14.63 4.35 -3.37
CA ALA A 364 15.89 5.05 -3.19
C ALA A 364 16.73 5.06 -4.50
N GLN A 365 16.76 3.94 -5.23
CA GLN A 365 17.44 3.84 -6.52
C GLN A 365 16.81 4.77 -7.56
N ASP A 366 15.48 4.80 -7.65
CA ASP A 366 14.75 5.72 -8.54
C ASP A 366 15.03 7.17 -8.18
N MET A 367 14.95 7.52 -6.89
CA MET A 367 15.23 8.87 -6.41
C MET A 367 16.64 9.33 -6.82
N SER A 368 17.64 8.46 -6.63
CA SER A 368 19.02 8.76 -7.01
C SER A 368 19.16 8.97 -8.53
N SER A 369 18.41 8.20 -9.32
CA SER A 369 18.40 8.28 -10.78
C SER A 369 17.74 9.58 -11.27
N LEU A 370 16.63 9.99 -10.66
CA LEU A 370 15.99 11.28 -10.94
C LEU A 370 16.88 12.46 -10.57
N GLN A 371 17.56 12.40 -9.42
CA GLN A 371 18.46 13.46 -8.98
C GLN A 371 19.65 13.64 -9.92
N LYS A 372 20.26 12.53 -10.38
CA LYS A 372 21.31 12.57 -11.41
C LYS A 372 20.79 13.16 -12.72
N TYR A 373 19.64 12.68 -13.20
CA TYR A 373 19.01 13.19 -14.41
C TYR A 373 18.71 14.70 -14.32
N ARG A 374 18.25 15.17 -13.15
CA ARG A 374 18.02 16.60 -12.85
C ARG A 374 19.32 17.41 -12.87
N GLN A 375 20.38 16.94 -12.23
CA GLN A 375 21.70 17.60 -12.24
C GLN A 375 22.24 17.74 -13.67
N ASP A 376 22.14 16.68 -14.48
CA ASP A 376 22.57 16.70 -15.87
C ASP A 376 21.73 17.63 -16.75
N LEU A 377 20.44 17.81 -16.44
CA LEU A 377 19.60 18.79 -17.13
C LEU A 377 20.01 20.22 -16.78
N LEU A 378 20.18 20.51 -15.49
CA LEU A 378 20.60 21.83 -15.03
C LEU A 378 21.97 22.23 -15.60
N GLY A 379 22.91 21.28 -15.70
CA GLY A 379 24.21 21.50 -16.35
C GLY A 379 24.08 21.86 -17.84
N LYS A 380 23.16 21.23 -18.58
CA LYS A 380 22.90 21.55 -20.00
C LYS A 380 22.18 22.89 -20.17
N THR A 381 21.26 23.23 -19.27
CA THR A 381 20.56 24.53 -19.29
C THR A 381 21.54 25.68 -19.03
N GLY A 382 22.48 25.52 -18.10
CA GLY A 382 23.55 26.50 -17.85
C GLY A 382 24.42 26.79 -19.07
N ASN A 383 24.60 25.80 -19.94
CA ASN A 383 25.38 25.92 -21.18
C ASN A 383 24.56 26.44 -22.38
N GLY A 384 23.27 26.77 -22.19
CA GLY A 384 22.39 27.26 -23.26
C GLY A 384 21.99 26.21 -24.32
N ALA A 385 22.23 24.92 -24.05
CA ALA A 385 22.02 23.84 -25.03
C ALA A 385 20.55 23.38 -25.15
N LEU A 386 19.67 23.74 -24.20
CA LEU A 386 18.26 23.34 -24.21
C LEU A 386 17.30 24.54 -24.36
N PRO A 387 16.20 24.40 -25.13
CA PRO A 387 15.13 25.38 -25.16
C PRO A 387 14.46 25.55 -23.79
N GLN A 388 14.36 26.79 -23.29
CA GLN A 388 13.83 27.12 -21.95
C GLN A 388 12.42 26.56 -21.66
N HIS A 389 11.57 26.40 -22.68
CA HIS A 389 10.19 25.92 -22.49
C HIS A 389 10.14 24.41 -22.20
N LEU A 390 11.00 23.63 -22.85
CA LEU A 390 11.05 22.18 -22.69
C LEU A 390 11.59 21.81 -21.30
N ASP A 391 12.55 22.60 -20.81
CA ASP A 391 13.16 22.45 -19.49
C ASP A 391 12.13 22.59 -18.36
N ARG A 392 11.24 23.60 -18.42
CA ARG A 392 10.21 23.79 -17.39
C ARG A 392 9.23 22.63 -17.28
N VAL A 393 8.84 22.01 -18.39
CA VAL A 393 7.92 20.87 -18.38
C VAL A 393 8.59 19.65 -17.76
N VAL A 394 9.81 19.33 -18.20
CA VAL A 394 10.56 18.18 -17.69
C VAL A 394 10.92 18.34 -16.21
N LEU A 395 11.33 19.54 -15.77
CA LEU A 395 11.59 19.82 -14.36
C LEU A 395 10.33 19.69 -13.50
N SER A 396 9.18 20.17 -13.97
CA SER A 396 7.90 20.00 -13.27
C SER A 396 7.50 18.52 -13.13
N ASP A 397 7.75 17.71 -14.17
CA ASP A 397 7.49 16.28 -14.14
C ASP A 397 8.42 15.58 -13.15
N LEU A 398 9.72 15.92 -13.15
CA LEU A 398 10.70 15.42 -12.19
C LEU A 398 10.30 15.73 -10.74
N GLU A 399 9.98 16.98 -10.43
CA GLU A 399 9.57 17.37 -9.07
C GLU A 399 8.29 16.66 -8.62
N THR A 400 7.38 16.37 -9.56
CA THR A 400 6.15 15.63 -9.26
C THR A 400 6.46 14.17 -8.95
N MET A 401 7.36 13.54 -9.71
CA MET A 401 7.80 12.17 -9.45
C MET A 401 8.64 12.06 -8.16
N GLU A 402 9.54 13.00 -7.88
CA GLU A 402 10.31 13.04 -6.64
C GLU A 402 9.36 13.13 -5.41
N ARG A 403 8.38 14.03 -5.45
CA ARG A 403 7.37 14.14 -4.38
C ARG A 403 6.58 12.85 -4.20
N PHE A 404 6.21 12.19 -5.29
CA PHE A 404 5.52 10.90 -5.26
C PHE A 404 6.36 9.81 -4.59
N LEU A 405 7.62 9.64 -5.02
CA LEU A 405 8.54 8.67 -4.45
C LEU A 405 8.80 8.91 -2.96
N LEU A 406 8.97 10.17 -2.55
CA LEU A 406 9.14 10.53 -1.13
C LEU A 406 7.91 10.15 -0.30
N HIS A 407 6.71 10.45 -0.82
CA HIS A 407 5.47 10.11 -0.14
C HIS A 407 5.30 8.59 -0.02
N MET A 408 5.51 7.86 -1.12
CA MET A 408 5.44 6.40 -1.14
C MET A 408 6.45 5.77 -0.17
N LYS A 409 7.69 6.27 -0.13
CA LYS A 409 8.70 5.83 0.86
C LYS A 409 8.24 6.06 2.30
N ALA A 410 7.67 7.22 2.60
CA ALA A 410 7.16 7.54 3.94
C ALA A 410 6.02 6.59 4.33
N GLN A 411 5.11 6.30 3.39
CA GLN A 411 4.00 5.38 3.60
C GLN A 411 4.48 3.94 3.84
N ILE A 412 5.43 3.45 3.02
CA ILE A 412 6.03 2.12 3.20
C ILE A 412 6.71 2.02 4.57
N ASN A 413 7.52 3.01 4.95
CA ASN A 413 8.20 3.02 6.25
C ASN A 413 7.20 3.01 7.42
N LYS A 414 6.09 3.75 7.32
CA LYS A 414 5.04 3.72 8.35
C LYS A 414 4.40 2.33 8.44
N SER A 415 4.10 1.70 7.30
CA SER A 415 3.53 0.35 7.25
C SER A 415 4.49 -0.74 7.75
N LEU A 416 5.79 -0.63 7.46
CA LEU A 416 6.81 -1.57 7.94
C LEU A 416 6.86 -1.68 9.46
N HIS A 417 6.60 -0.57 10.15
CA HIS A 417 6.61 -0.51 11.61
C HIS A 417 5.24 -0.78 12.26
N ALA A 418 4.18 -0.95 11.46
CA ALA A 418 2.84 -1.25 11.98
C ALA A 418 2.81 -2.65 12.61
N ASN A 419 2.40 -2.73 13.88
CA ASN A 419 2.20 -4.00 14.58
C ASN A 419 0.72 -4.36 14.70
N SER A 420 -0.16 -3.36 14.64
CA SER A 420 -1.61 -3.48 14.63
C SER A 420 -2.18 -2.84 13.36
N THR A 421 -3.42 -3.19 13.03
CA THR A 421 -4.21 -2.53 11.98
C THR A 421 -4.39 -1.04 12.27
N LEU A 422 -4.46 -0.65 13.54
CA LEU A 422 -4.56 0.76 13.96
C LEU A 422 -3.32 1.61 13.62
N ASP A 423 -2.15 0.97 13.49
CA ASP A 423 -0.88 1.67 13.20
C ASP A 423 -0.65 1.86 11.69
N ALA A 424 -1.29 1.02 10.87
CA ALA A 424 -1.10 0.98 9.43
C ALA A 424 -1.82 2.16 8.76
N PRO A 425 -1.15 2.91 7.86
CA PRO A 425 -1.78 4.00 7.12
C PRO A 425 -2.87 3.49 6.18
N HIS A 426 -4.00 4.20 6.10
CA HIS A 426 -5.02 3.95 5.10
C HIS A 426 -4.55 4.33 3.68
N GLU A 427 -5.13 3.67 2.67
CA GLU A 427 -4.86 3.92 1.25
C GLU A 427 -5.39 5.28 0.80
N ASP A 428 -4.59 6.34 0.91
CA ASP A 428 -4.99 7.69 0.47
C ASP A 428 -4.47 8.07 -0.93
N LEU A 429 -3.58 7.27 -1.54
CA LEU A 429 -2.97 7.62 -2.82
C LEU A 429 -3.26 6.61 -3.92
N SER A 430 -3.80 7.10 -5.05
CA SER A 430 -3.74 6.41 -6.33
C SER A 430 -2.60 7.00 -7.18
N LEU A 431 -1.77 6.15 -7.79
CA LEU A 431 -0.75 6.59 -8.76
C LEU A 431 -1.38 7.23 -9.99
N ALA A 432 -2.58 6.79 -10.38
CA ALA A 432 -3.33 7.43 -11.46
C ALA A 432 -3.61 8.89 -11.10
N ASP A 433 -4.00 9.17 -9.85
CA ASP A 433 -4.22 10.55 -9.41
C ASP A 433 -2.95 11.39 -9.48
N VAL A 434 -1.78 10.80 -9.24
CA VAL A 434 -0.50 11.52 -9.27
C VAL A 434 0.00 11.75 -10.70
N LEU A 435 -0.03 10.73 -11.55
CA LEU A 435 0.41 10.82 -12.95
C LEU A 435 -0.55 11.66 -13.81
N ASP A 436 -1.85 11.66 -13.46
CA ASP A 436 -2.86 12.44 -14.16
C ASP A 436 -3.10 13.82 -13.53
N ALA A 437 -2.70 14.07 -12.28
CA ALA A 437 -2.81 15.41 -11.66
C ALA A 437 -2.17 16.52 -12.51
N GLY A 438 -1.08 16.24 -13.22
CA GLY A 438 -0.44 17.21 -14.13
C GLY A 438 -1.34 17.56 -15.32
N ARG A 439 -2.00 16.57 -15.90
CA ARG A 439 -2.87 16.74 -17.08
C ARG A 439 -4.24 17.30 -16.71
N HIS A 440 -4.76 16.88 -15.55
CA HIS A 440 -6.04 17.35 -15.00
C HIS A 440 -5.97 18.82 -14.56
N ARG A 441 -4.85 19.31 -14.02
CA ARG A 441 -4.73 20.74 -13.62
C ARG A 441 -4.83 21.70 -14.79
N MET A 442 -4.22 21.37 -15.93
CA MET A 442 -4.33 22.24 -17.12
C MET A 442 -5.74 22.20 -17.69
N GLY A 443 -6.34 21.00 -17.81
CA GLY A 443 -7.74 20.83 -18.20
C GLY A 443 -8.70 21.59 -17.28
N GLN A 444 -8.58 21.44 -15.96
CA GLN A 444 -9.42 22.13 -14.98
C GLN A 444 -9.29 23.64 -15.06
N ARG A 445 -8.09 24.19 -15.26
CA ARG A 445 -7.91 25.64 -15.46
C ARG A 445 -8.61 26.13 -16.73
N PHE A 446 -8.45 25.44 -17.84
CA PHE A 446 -9.17 25.77 -19.08
C PHE A 446 -10.69 25.70 -18.87
N THR A 447 -11.18 24.63 -18.26
CA THR A 447 -12.61 24.44 -18.01
C THR A 447 -13.16 25.53 -17.07
N ALA A 448 -12.42 25.88 -16.01
CA ALA A 448 -12.77 26.96 -15.10
C ALA A 448 -12.74 28.34 -15.78
N SER A 449 -11.79 28.60 -16.67
CA SER A 449 -11.72 29.84 -17.44
C SER A 449 -12.88 29.97 -18.43
N PHE A 450 -13.23 28.90 -19.16
CA PHE A 450 -14.39 28.90 -20.06
C PHE A 450 -15.70 29.05 -19.28
N TYR A 451 -15.82 28.42 -18.13
CA TYR A 451 -16.97 28.55 -17.26
C TYR A 451 -17.11 29.99 -16.72
N LEU A 452 -16.02 30.58 -16.21
CA LEU A 452 -15.99 31.97 -15.75
C LEU A 452 -16.36 32.95 -16.87
N LEU A 453 -15.85 32.73 -18.08
CA LEU A 453 -16.20 33.53 -19.25
C LEU A 453 -17.69 33.42 -19.58
N GLY A 454 -18.25 32.21 -19.53
CA GLY A 454 -19.69 31.98 -19.71
C GLY A 454 -20.54 32.71 -18.67
N VAL A 455 -20.13 32.68 -17.39
CA VAL A 455 -20.80 33.40 -16.30
C VAL A 455 -20.72 34.92 -16.50
N LEU A 456 -19.57 35.45 -16.92
CA LEU A 456 -19.41 36.88 -17.20
C LEU A 456 -20.27 37.36 -18.37
N LEU A 457 -20.37 36.55 -19.44
CA LEU A 457 -21.24 36.86 -20.58
C LEU A 457 -22.72 36.85 -20.19
N LEU A 458 -23.14 35.89 -19.37
CA LEU A 458 -24.49 35.82 -18.81
C LEU A 458 -24.84 37.06 -17.96
N LEU A 459 -23.93 37.45 -17.06
CA LEU A 459 -24.08 38.66 -16.23
C LEU A 459 -24.12 39.94 -17.08
N GLY A 460 -23.28 40.03 -18.11
CA GLY A 460 -23.29 41.15 -19.05
C GLY A 460 -24.62 41.26 -19.80
N GLY A 461 -25.14 40.14 -20.30
CA GLY A 461 -26.46 40.06 -20.93
C GLY A 461 -27.58 40.49 -19.97
N MET A 462 -27.51 40.07 -18.71
CA MET A 462 -28.46 40.44 -17.66
C MET A 462 -28.48 41.94 -17.37
N LEU A 463 -27.30 42.57 -17.27
CA LEU A 463 -27.20 44.01 -17.02
C LEU A 463 -27.79 44.83 -18.16
N VAL A 464 -27.56 44.42 -19.42
CA VAL A 464 -28.18 45.05 -20.59
C VAL A 464 -29.71 44.88 -20.55
N PHE A 465 -30.19 43.70 -20.16
CA PHE A 465 -31.62 43.40 -20.05
C PHE A 465 -32.32 44.26 -18.98
N LEU A 466 -31.72 44.33 -17.79
CA LEU A 466 -32.24 45.12 -16.65
C LEU A 466 -32.31 46.62 -16.95
N GLN A 467 -31.48 47.11 -17.88
CA GLN A 467 -31.49 48.51 -18.29
C GLN A 467 -32.60 48.86 -19.29
N GLN A 468 -33.15 47.88 -20.03
CA GLN A 468 -34.05 48.18 -21.14
C GLN A 468 -35.55 48.16 -20.78
N GLU A 469 -36.02 47.36 -19.81
CA GLU A 469 -37.45 47.32 -19.48
C GLU A 469 -37.75 47.10 -17.98
N PRO A 470 -38.73 47.82 -17.39
CA PRO A 470 -39.16 47.58 -16.01
C PRO A 470 -40.02 46.31 -15.89
N CYS A 471 -39.44 45.28 -15.26
CA CYS A 471 -40.09 44.18 -14.54
C CYS A 471 -41.41 43.62 -15.12
N THR A 472 -41.37 43.02 -16.30
CA THR A 472 -42.45 42.13 -16.78
C THR A 472 -42.20 40.68 -16.35
N LEU A 473 -43.24 39.86 -16.28
CA LEU A 473 -43.18 38.42 -15.95
C LEU A 473 -42.14 37.67 -16.81
N TYR A 474 -41.93 38.12 -18.05
CA TYR A 474 -40.91 37.62 -18.98
C TYR A 474 -39.50 37.75 -18.44
N CYS A 475 -39.20 38.86 -17.76
CA CYS A 475 -37.91 39.10 -17.12
C CYS A 475 -37.60 38.01 -16.08
N LEU A 476 -38.60 37.59 -15.31
CA LEU A 476 -38.48 36.55 -14.28
C LEU A 476 -38.20 35.16 -14.90
N VAL A 477 -38.87 34.84 -16.01
CA VAL A 477 -38.62 33.59 -16.77
C VAL A 477 -37.23 33.59 -17.41
N LEU A 478 -36.77 34.75 -17.89
CA LEU A 478 -35.43 34.95 -18.48
C LEU A 478 -34.30 34.96 -17.43
N MET A 479 -34.60 35.17 -16.14
CA MET A 479 -33.63 35.08 -15.04
C MET A 479 -33.41 33.65 -14.52
N CYS A 480 -34.34 32.72 -14.71
CA CYS A 480 -34.21 31.31 -14.27
C CYS A 480 -32.95 30.59 -14.79
N PRO A 481 -32.52 30.75 -16.05
CA PRO A 481 -31.27 30.17 -16.57
C PRO A 481 -30.02 30.69 -15.83
N ILE A 482 -30.09 31.91 -15.29
CA ILE A 482 -28.97 32.54 -14.58
C ILE A 482 -28.87 31.99 -13.16
N LEU A 483 -30.00 31.85 -12.46
CA LEU A 483 -30.02 31.23 -11.13
C LEU A 483 -29.50 29.80 -11.18
N THR A 484 -29.86 29.06 -12.22
CA THR A 484 -29.37 27.69 -12.44
C THR A 484 -27.88 27.66 -12.80
N ALA A 485 -27.38 28.61 -13.61
CA ALA A 485 -25.94 28.74 -13.87
C ALA A 485 -25.13 29.09 -12.60
N LEU A 486 -25.63 29.98 -11.73
CA LEU A 486 -24.98 30.31 -10.45
C LEU A 486 -24.95 29.11 -9.50
N PHE A 487 -25.98 28.26 -9.54
CA PHE A 487 -26.05 27.04 -8.75
C PHE A 487 -25.08 25.94 -9.22
N GLN A 488 -24.44 26.09 -10.39
CA GLN A 488 -23.40 25.17 -10.85
C GLN A 488 -22.02 25.45 -10.24
N LEU A 489 -21.79 26.64 -9.68
CA LEU A 489 -20.50 27.05 -9.10
C LEU A 489 -19.99 26.09 -7.98
N PRO A 490 -20.85 25.60 -7.07
CA PRO A 490 -20.47 24.61 -6.05
C PRO A 490 -20.04 23.26 -6.64
N LEU A 491 -20.55 22.87 -7.82
CA LEU A 491 -20.23 21.57 -8.45
C LEU A 491 -18.77 21.48 -8.88
N VAL A 492 -18.22 22.61 -9.35
CA VAL A 492 -16.81 22.71 -9.76
C VAL A 492 -15.89 22.51 -8.55
N LEU A 493 -16.37 22.78 -7.33
CA LEU A 493 -15.63 22.62 -6.08
C LEU A 493 -15.71 21.20 -5.50
N ILE A 494 -16.56 20.31 -6.02
CA ILE A 494 -16.70 18.93 -5.53
C ILE A 494 -15.47 18.11 -5.94
N LYS A 495 -14.61 17.77 -4.98
CA LYS A 495 -13.38 16.98 -5.21
C LYS A 495 -13.67 15.55 -5.70
N ALA A 496 -14.72 14.90 -5.21
CA ALA A 496 -15.04 13.51 -5.56
C ALA A 496 -15.59 13.39 -7.00
N ALA A 497 -14.88 12.67 -7.87
CA ALA A 497 -15.25 12.52 -9.28
C ALA A 497 -16.64 11.89 -9.48
N ARG A 498 -17.00 10.86 -8.68
CA ARG A 498 -18.32 10.20 -8.78
C ARG A 498 -19.47 11.16 -8.42
N LEU A 499 -19.33 11.89 -7.32
CA LEU A 499 -20.33 12.85 -6.86
C LEU A 499 -20.46 14.04 -7.84
N ARG A 500 -19.33 14.46 -8.42
CA ARG A 500 -19.31 15.49 -9.46
C ARG A 500 -20.05 15.04 -10.72
N ARG A 501 -19.91 13.78 -11.15
CA ARG A 501 -20.63 13.23 -12.32
C ARG A 501 -22.13 13.16 -12.09
N THR A 502 -22.56 12.55 -10.98
CA THR A 502 -23.99 12.43 -10.68
C THR A 502 -24.63 13.80 -10.60
N ALA A 503 -23.98 14.73 -9.90
CA ALA A 503 -24.48 16.08 -9.78
C ALA A 503 -24.49 16.80 -11.15
N ALA A 504 -23.42 16.74 -11.95
CA ALA A 504 -23.42 17.33 -13.30
C ALA A 504 -24.55 16.79 -14.20
N LEU A 505 -24.87 15.49 -14.09
CA LEU A 505 -25.95 14.85 -14.84
C LEU A 505 -27.33 15.36 -14.39
N TRP A 506 -27.55 15.44 -13.07
CA TRP A 506 -28.77 16.04 -12.50
C TRP A 506 -28.95 17.51 -12.92
N PHE A 507 -27.86 18.29 -12.91
CA PHE A 507 -27.90 19.67 -13.38
C PHE A 507 -28.20 19.77 -14.88
N PHE A 508 -27.63 18.90 -15.71
CA PHE A 508 -27.94 18.84 -17.13
C PHE A 508 -29.45 18.62 -17.37
N PHE A 509 -30.04 17.63 -16.71
CA PHE A 509 -31.48 17.37 -16.81
C PHE A 509 -32.33 18.52 -16.27
N GLY A 510 -31.92 19.13 -15.15
CA GLY A 510 -32.56 20.33 -14.61
C GLY A 510 -32.55 21.49 -15.60
N HIS A 511 -31.43 21.75 -16.26
CA HIS A 511 -31.31 22.78 -17.29
C HIS A 511 -32.17 22.49 -18.52
N LEU A 512 -32.20 21.23 -18.96
CA LEU A 512 -33.06 20.81 -20.07
C LEU A 512 -34.53 21.03 -19.75
N LEU A 513 -34.96 20.70 -18.52
CA LEU A 513 -36.33 20.91 -18.06
C LEU A 513 -36.69 22.41 -18.03
N VAL A 514 -35.83 23.24 -17.42
CA VAL A 514 -36.03 24.70 -17.39
C VAL A 514 -36.12 25.26 -18.80
N PHE A 515 -35.22 24.85 -19.70
CA PHE A 515 -35.24 25.27 -21.09
C PHE A 515 -36.55 24.89 -21.79
N LEU A 516 -37.00 23.64 -21.66
CA LEU A 516 -38.27 23.18 -22.24
C LEU A 516 -39.46 23.96 -21.70
N THR A 517 -39.48 24.26 -20.40
CA THR A 517 -40.54 25.10 -19.80
C THR A 517 -40.50 26.54 -20.32
N SER A 518 -39.32 27.15 -20.47
CA SER A 518 -39.19 28.49 -21.05
C SER A 518 -39.67 28.54 -22.49
N VAL A 519 -39.29 27.56 -23.31
CA VAL A 519 -39.76 27.44 -24.70
C VAL A 519 -41.27 27.25 -24.76
N PHE A 520 -41.82 26.40 -23.89
CA PHE A 520 -43.27 26.17 -23.81
C PHE A 520 -44.03 27.45 -23.43
N VAL A 521 -43.56 28.20 -22.43
CA VAL A 521 -44.16 29.48 -22.02
C VAL A 521 -44.05 30.52 -23.14
N LEU A 522 -42.91 30.62 -23.81
CA LEU A 522 -42.73 31.50 -24.98
C LEU A 522 -43.68 31.12 -26.12
N PHE A 523 -43.85 29.83 -26.39
CA PHE A 523 -44.76 29.34 -27.42
C PHE A 523 -46.23 29.66 -27.09
N GLN A 524 -46.66 29.42 -25.85
CA GLN A 524 -48.01 29.72 -25.39
C GLN A 524 -48.31 31.22 -25.45
N THR A 525 -47.36 32.06 -25.04
CA THR A 525 -47.54 33.52 -25.02
C THR A 525 -47.53 34.12 -26.43
N THR A 526 -46.66 33.63 -27.33
CA THR A 526 -46.64 34.08 -28.74
C THR A 526 -47.90 33.66 -29.50
N ALA A 527 -48.51 32.51 -29.17
CA ALA A 527 -49.79 32.09 -29.76
C ALA A 527 -50.97 33.00 -29.37
N LEU A 528 -50.90 33.70 -28.24
CA LEU A 528 -51.97 34.57 -27.72
C LEU A 528 -51.88 36.03 -28.19
N LEU A 529 -50.70 36.49 -28.65
CA LEU A 529 -50.43 37.89 -29.00
C LEU A 529 -50.30 38.05 -30.52
N SER A 530 -51.42 38.14 -31.22
CA SER A 530 -51.53 38.36 -32.67
C SER A 530 -51.25 39.82 -33.11
N SER A 531 -50.30 40.51 -32.45
CA SER A 531 -49.95 41.90 -32.74
C SER A 531 -48.64 42.02 -33.54
N PRO A 532 -48.62 42.72 -34.70
CA PRO A 532 -47.45 42.85 -35.57
C PRO A 532 -46.33 43.77 -35.03
N VAL A 533 -46.50 44.39 -33.87
CA VAL A 533 -45.51 45.33 -33.31
C VAL A 533 -44.35 44.62 -32.58
N PHE A 534 -44.51 43.35 -32.24
CA PHE A 534 -43.51 42.59 -31.48
C PHE A 534 -42.30 42.07 -32.29
N GLY A 535 -42.30 42.24 -33.61
CA GLY A 535 -41.34 41.57 -34.51
C GLY A 535 -39.91 42.11 -34.54
N THR A 536 -39.62 43.29 -33.98
CA THR A 536 -38.29 43.94 -34.13
C THR A 536 -37.47 44.03 -32.84
N SER A 537 -38.06 43.89 -31.65
CA SER A 537 -37.33 43.92 -30.37
C SER A 537 -36.82 42.54 -29.91
N ILE A 538 -37.42 41.45 -30.42
CA ILE A 538 -37.07 40.07 -30.03
C ILE A 538 -35.73 39.59 -30.64
N ASP A 539 -35.23 40.25 -31.69
CA ASP A 539 -34.06 39.76 -32.46
C ASP A 539 -32.73 39.81 -31.68
N SER A 540 -32.48 40.84 -30.87
CA SER A 540 -31.25 40.94 -30.08
C SER A 540 -31.32 40.16 -28.76
N LEU A 541 -32.52 40.09 -28.19
CA LEU A 541 -32.81 39.40 -26.93
C LEU A 541 -32.77 37.88 -27.12
N GLY A 542 -33.46 37.40 -28.17
CA GLY A 542 -33.45 36.00 -28.56
C GLY A 542 -32.03 35.51 -28.84
N ALA A 543 -31.25 36.28 -29.62
CA ALA A 543 -29.85 35.96 -29.94
C ALA A 543 -28.94 35.91 -28.71
N THR A 544 -29.10 36.81 -27.75
CA THR A 544 -28.29 36.82 -26.52
C THR A 544 -28.64 35.66 -25.59
N THR A 545 -29.91 35.30 -25.43
CA THR A 545 -30.29 34.07 -24.72
C THR A 545 -29.77 32.81 -25.40
N LEU A 546 -29.84 32.74 -26.73
CA LEU A 546 -29.33 31.63 -27.52
C LEU A 546 -27.83 31.43 -27.30
N LEU A 547 -27.06 32.51 -27.38
CA LEU A 547 -25.61 32.50 -27.18
C LEU A 547 -25.25 32.12 -25.74
N SER A 548 -26.09 32.49 -24.77
CA SER A 548 -25.93 32.15 -23.36
C SER A 548 -26.14 30.66 -23.09
N PHE A 549 -27.23 30.07 -23.61
CA PHE A 549 -27.48 28.63 -23.53
C PHE A 549 -26.42 27.81 -24.25
N PHE A 550 -25.93 28.32 -25.38
CA PHE A 550 -24.82 27.73 -26.13
C PHE A 550 -23.53 27.67 -25.30
N ALA A 551 -23.15 28.79 -24.66
CA ALA A 551 -21.95 28.85 -23.83
C ALA A 551 -22.05 27.95 -22.58
N VAL A 552 -23.23 27.89 -21.94
CA VAL A 552 -23.48 27.01 -20.78
C VAL A 552 -23.49 25.54 -21.18
N GLY A 553 -24.10 25.19 -22.32
CA GLY A 553 -24.09 23.84 -22.86
C GLY A 553 -22.67 23.35 -23.21
N ILE A 554 -21.83 24.23 -23.76
CA ILE A 554 -20.41 23.95 -24.00
C ILE A 554 -19.65 23.75 -22.69
N GLY A 555 -19.87 24.61 -21.68
CA GLY A 555 -19.25 24.46 -20.36
C GLY A 555 -19.62 23.12 -19.69
N LEU A 556 -20.91 22.76 -19.72
CA LEU A 556 -21.39 21.51 -19.13
C LEU A 556 -20.87 20.27 -19.86
N SER A 557 -20.90 20.30 -21.20
CA SER A 557 -20.38 19.19 -22.00
C SER A 557 -18.86 19.04 -21.78
N LEU A 558 -18.08 20.11 -21.72
CA LEU A 558 -16.65 20.02 -21.40
C LEU A 558 -16.39 19.45 -20.00
N ILE A 559 -17.21 19.77 -18.99
CA ILE A 559 -17.11 19.21 -17.64
C ILE A 559 -17.45 17.70 -17.65
N VAL A 560 -18.57 17.32 -18.28
CA VAL A 560 -19.03 15.92 -18.36
C VAL A 560 -18.08 15.05 -19.18
N PHE A 561 -17.51 15.58 -20.27
CA PHE A 561 -16.59 14.85 -21.16
C PHE A 561 -15.11 14.97 -20.78
N SER A 562 -14.75 15.72 -19.74
CA SER A 562 -13.35 15.86 -19.29
C SER A 562 -12.71 14.51 -18.89
N ASP A 563 -13.52 13.60 -18.34
CA ASP A 563 -13.10 12.29 -17.83
C ASP A 563 -13.27 11.13 -18.84
N ILE A 564 -13.97 11.31 -19.96
CA ILE A 564 -14.11 10.25 -20.97
C ILE A 564 -12.88 10.28 -21.87
N SER A 565 -12.15 9.16 -22.01
CA SER A 565 -10.87 9.01 -22.72
C SER A 565 -10.91 9.28 -24.25
N LEU A 566 -11.88 10.04 -24.74
CA LEU A 566 -11.93 10.54 -26.10
C LEU A 566 -10.75 11.49 -26.37
N ARG A 567 -10.10 11.33 -27.53
CA ARG A 567 -9.05 12.24 -28.01
C ARG A 567 -9.60 13.67 -28.04
N VAL A 568 -8.76 14.67 -27.73
CA VAL A 568 -9.12 16.10 -27.64
C VAL A 568 -9.89 16.57 -28.89
N PHE A 569 -9.50 16.09 -30.07
CA PHE A 569 -10.17 16.40 -31.33
C PHE A 569 -11.60 15.86 -31.41
N SER A 570 -11.84 14.62 -30.95
CA SER A 570 -13.19 14.03 -30.89
C SER A 570 -14.09 14.74 -29.89
N ARG A 571 -13.52 15.22 -28.77
CA ARG A 571 -14.25 16.07 -27.80
C ARG A 571 -14.66 17.40 -28.44
N ALA A 572 -13.76 18.05 -29.17
CA ALA A 572 -14.06 19.30 -29.87
C ALA A 572 -15.14 19.12 -30.95
N ILE A 573 -15.07 18.04 -31.74
CA ILE A 573 -16.09 17.71 -32.76
C ILE A 573 -17.45 17.47 -32.11
N LEU A 574 -17.52 16.67 -31.03
CA LEU A 574 -18.80 16.37 -30.38
C LEU A 574 -19.44 17.64 -29.81
N VAL A 575 -18.65 18.46 -29.11
CA VAL A 575 -19.11 19.76 -28.59
C VAL A 575 -19.58 20.65 -29.74
N PHE A 576 -18.83 20.71 -30.85
CA PHE A 576 -19.20 21.49 -32.03
C PHE A 576 -20.49 20.97 -32.69
N VAL A 577 -20.67 19.66 -32.82
CA VAL A 577 -21.88 19.05 -33.39
C VAL A 577 -23.10 19.32 -32.51
N CYS A 578 -22.99 19.13 -31.19
CA CYS A 578 -24.07 19.48 -30.25
C CYS A 578 -24.42 20.97 -30.32
N ALA A 579 -23.41 21.83 -30.35
CA ALA A 579 -23.55 23.26 -30.57
C ALA A 579 -24.31 23.58 -31.87
N LEU A 580 -23.94 22.94 -32.97
CA LEU A 580 -24.55 23.15 -34.28
C LEU A 580 -26.00 22.65 -34.31
N CYS A 581 -26.29 21.48 -33.71
CA CYS A 581 -27.65 20.95 -33.57
C CYS A 581 -28.56 21.87 -32.76
N ILE A 582 -28.08 22.40 -31.63
CA ILE A 582 -28.85 23.34 -30.80
C ILE A 582 -29.12 24.63 -31.59
N SER A 583 -28.10 25.21 -32.22
CA SER A 583 -28.25 26.40 -33.06
C SER A 583 -29.23 26.18 -34.22
N LEU A 584 -29.19 25.00 -34.86
CA LEU A 584 -30.10 24.64 -35.94
C LEU A 584 -31.54 24.51 -35.44
N LEU A 585 -31.77 23.84 -34.31
CA LEU A 585 -33.10 23.70 -33.71
C LEU A 585 -33.73 25.06 -33.39
N VAL A 586 -32.95 26.00 -32.85
CA VAL A 586 -33.49 27.33 -32.54
C VAL A 586 -33.68 28.16 -33.81
N TYR A 587 -32.79 28.06 -34.81
CA TYR A 587 -33.00 28.69 -36.11
C TYR A 587 -34.29 28.20 -36.79
N MET A 588 -34.56 26.89 -36.74
CA MET A 588 -35.79 26.30 -37.25
C MET A 588 -37.03 26.78 -36.47
N GLY A 589 -36.93 26.90 -35.15
CA GLY A 589 -37.99 27.51 -34.32
C GLY A 589 -38.29 28.96 -34.69
N TYR A 590 -37.24 29.77 -34.85
CA TYR A 590 -37.37 31.20 -35.21
C TYR A 590 -37.96 31.38 -36.61
N THR A 591 -37.47 30.63 -37.60
CA THR A 591 -37.98 30.69 -38.98
C THR A 591 -39.40 30.16 -39.11
N GLY A 592 -39.77 29.13 -38.34
CA GLY A 592 -41.14 28.61 -38.27
C GLY A 592 -42.14 29.65 -37.77
N ILE A 593 -41.79 30.37 -36.70
CA ILE A 593 -42.62 31.48 -36.18
C ILE A 593 -42.75 32.58 -37.23
N ARG A 594 -41.64 33.01 -37.86
CA ARG A 594 -41.66 34.06 -38.88
C ARG A 594 -42.49 33.69 -40.12
N ALA A 595 -42.42 32.44 -40.57
CA ALA A 595 -43.21 31.95 -41.69
C ALA A 595 -44.72 31.93 -41.38
N SER A 596 -45.10 31.57 -40.13
CA SER A 596 -46.50 31.58 -39.70
C SER A 596 -47.11 32.99 -39.66
N THR A 597 -46.33 34.01 -39.25
CA THR A 597 -46.78 35.42 -39.24
C THR A 597 -46.94 36.01 -40.64
N PHE A 598 -46.18 35.53 -41.63
CA PHE A 598 -46.20 36.08 -42.98
C PHE A 598 -47.43 35.60 -43.78
N ASN A 599 -47.90 34.36 -43.57
CA ASN A 599 -49.06 33.81 -44.28
C ASN A 599 -50.42 34.28 -43.74
N GLY A 600 -50.49 34.82 -42.52
CA GLY A 600 -51.75 35.34 -41.94
C GLY A 600 -52.21 36.70 -42.49
N GLY A 601 -51.35 37.43 -43.21
CA GLY A 601 -51.62 38.81 -43.68
C GLY A 601 -52.30 38.96 -45.04
N MET A 602 -52.58 37.86 -45.77
CA MET A 602 -53.23 37.90 -47.09
C MET A 602 -54.63 37.27 -47.05
N ARG A 603 -55.58 37.93 -46.40
CA ARG A 603 -57.00 37.82 -46.74
C ARG A 603 -57.59 39.23 -46.84
N LEU A 604 -57.61 39.77 -48.06
CA LEU A 604 -58.49 40.89 -48.41
C LEU A 604 -59.94 40.41 -48.31
N ALA A 605 -60.74 41.08 -47.49
CA ALA A 605 -62.19 41.08 -47.61
C ALA A 605 -62.62 42.48 -48.12
N PRO A 606 -63.54 42.55 -49.10
CA PRO A 606 -63.99 43.80 -49.70
C PRO A 606 -65.14 44.45 -48.91
N ASP A 607 -65.19 45.78 -48.97
CA ASP A 607 -66.28 46.65 -48.53
C ASP A 607 -67.61 46.31 -49.23
N THR A 608 -68.72 46.21 -48.48
CA THR A 608 -70.02 46.70 -48.94
C THR A 608 -70.92 47.06 -47.74
N GLN A 609 -71.69 48.13 -47.93
CA GLN A 609 -72.39 48.97 -46.97
C GLN A 609 -73.75 48.43 -46.49
N GLN A 610 -74.22 49.13 -45.43
CA GLN A 610 -75.60 49.56 -45.11
C GLN A 610 -76.48 48.72 -44.16
N GLU A 611 -76.89 49.43 -43.08
CA GLU A 611 -78.26 49.60 -42.54
C GLU A 611 -79.10 48.32 -42.29
N THR A 612 -79.82 48.10 -41.20
CA THR A 612 -80.43 48.94 -40.17
C THR A 612 -81.05 48.00 -39.10
N VAL A 613 -81.29 48.52 -37.89
CA VAL A 613 -82.51 48.29 -37.06
C VAL A 613 -82.74 46.94 -36.34
N VAL A 614 -82.62 47.02 -35.00
CA VAL A 614 -83.61 46.67 -33.95
C VAL A 614 -83.90 45.19 -33.57
N SER A 615 -83.76 44.96 -32.25
CA SER A 615 -84.57 44.15 -31.30
C SER A 615 -84.46 42.62 -31.19
N VAL A 616 -84.15 42.22 -29.95
CA VAL A 616 -84.94 41.37 -29.02
C VAL A 616 -84.91 39.84 -29.14
N ALA A 617 -84.79 39.26 -27.94
CA ALA A 617 -85.20 37.93 -27.45
C ALA A 617 -84.31 36.70 -27.69
N GLU A 618 -83.77 36.19 -26.58
CA GLU A 618 -84.15 34.92 -25.95
C GLU A 618 -84.15 33.66 -26.86
N GLU A 619 -83.31 32.65 -26.53
CA GLU A 619 -83.75 31.32 -26.06
C GLU A 619 -82.57 30.32 -25.97
N LYS A 620 -82.65 29.47 -24.93
CA LYS A 620 -81.84 28.30 -24.52
C LYS A 620 -82.14 27.10 -25.50
N PRO A 621 -81.90 25.80 -25.20
CA PRO A 621 -80.81 25.01 -24.57
C PRO A 621 -80.31 23.84 -25.49
N ARG A 622 -79.38 23.01 -24.97
CA ARG A 622 -79.31 21.51 -25.01
C ARG A 622 -77.90 21.01 -25.37
N PHE A 623 -77.21 20.34 -24.44
CA PHE A 623 -77.30 18.91 -24.10
C PHE A 623 -76.85 17.99 -25.25
N LEU A 624 -75.77 17.25 -25.03
CA LEU A 624 -75.82 15.78 -24.91
C LEU A 624 -74.55 15.25 -24.22
N GLU A 625 -74.82 14.49 -23.17
CA GLU A 625 -73.96 13.52 -22.49
C GLU A 625 -73.63 12.34 -23.42
N ASP A 626 -72.51 11.66 -23.13
CA ASP A 626 -72.43 10.21 -22.87
C ASP A 626 -70.93 9.83 -22.68
N LYS A 627 -70.56 9.29 -21.51
CA LYS A 627 -70.29 7.86 -21.20
C LYS A 627 -69.01 7.32 -21.88
N GLU A 628 -68.15 6.48 -21.31
CA GLU A 628 -68.25 5.52 -20.19
C GLU A 628 -66.83 5.03 -19.83
N ASP A 629 -66.74 4.37 -18.67
CA ASP A 629 -65.81 3.30 -18.29
C ASP A 629 -64.41 3.59 -17.72
N THR A 630 -64.41 3.60 -16.39
CA THR A 630 -63.39 3.16 -15.44
C THR A 630 -63.19 1.65 -15.47
N ASP A 631 -61.95 1.19 -15.34
CA ASP A 631 -61.62 -0.12 -14.76
C ASP A 631 -60.33 -0.02 -13.93
N ASP A 632 -60.36 -0.72 -12.80
CA ASP A 632 -59.46 -0.71 -11.66
C ASP A 632 -58.08 -1.33 -11.93
N LEU A 633 -57.10 -1.13 -11.01
CA LEU A 633 -56.24 -2.18 -10.44
C LEU A 633 -55.26 -1.64 -9.37
N ASP A 634 -55.61 -1.93 -8.12
CA ASP A 634 -54.86 -2.49 -6.98
C ASP A 634 -53.56 -1.88 -6.40
N GLU A 635 -53.71 -1.52 -5.11
CA GLU A 635 -52.72 -1.34 -4.04
C GLU A 635 -52.07 -2.67 -3.58
N VAL A 636 -50.77 -2.65 -3.25
CA VAL A 636 -50.13 -3.59 -2.32
C VAL A 636 -49.07 -2.85 -1.48
N PRO A 637 -48.89 -3.17 -0.17
CA PRO A 637 -48.40 -2.22 0.85
C PRO A 637 -46.91 -2.39 1.24
N ALA A 638 -46.40 -1.38 1.95
CA ALA A 638 -45.05 -1.28 2.49
C ALA A 638 -44.80 -2.16 3.73
N PRO A 639 -43.55 -2.62 3.99
CA PRO A 639 -43.20 -3.28 5.25
C PRO A 639 -42.55 -2.30 6.26
N ASN A 640 -43.03 -2.39 7.50
CA ASN A 640 -42.43 -1.82 8.70
C ASN A 640 -41.15 -2.58 9.07
N LEU A 641 -40.05 -1.87 9.33
CA LEU A 641 -38.85 -2.42 9.95
C LEU A 641 -38.66 -1.85 11.36
N ILE A 642 -38.82 -2.72 12.34
CA ILE A 642 -38.61 -2.50 13.77
C ILE A 642 -37.11 -2.43 14.05
N THR A 643 -36.66 -1.35 14.68
CA THR A 643 -35.29 -1.22 15.23
C THR A 643 -35.31 -1.69 16.68
N GLN A 644 -34.63 -2.80 16.98
CA GLN A 644 -34.31 -3.21 18.35
C GLN A 644 -32.83 -2.92 18.64
N LEU A 645 -32.60 -2.07 19.64
CA LEU A 645 -31.31 -1.85 20.31
C LEU A 645 -31.05 -3.00 21.30
N PRO A 646 -29.82 -3.52 21.42
CA PRO A 646 -29.42 -4.29 22.60
C PRO A 646 -28.85 -3.37 23.70
N PRO A 647 -29.00 -3.77 24.98
CA PRO A 647 -28.71 -2.95 26.15
C PRO A 647 -27.22 -2.94 26.54
N GLU A 648 -26.79 -1.79 27.06
CA GLU A 648 -25.53 -1.59 27.78
C GLU A 648 -25.46 -2.46 29.04
N LEU A 649 -24.29 -3.06 29.29
CA LEU A 649 -23.95 -3.60 30.61
C LEU A 649 -22.58 -3.08 31.06
N ASN A 650 -22.64 -2.28 32.12
CA ASN A 650 -21.55 -1.66 32.87
C ASN A 650 -20.64 -2.70 33.52
N GLY A 651 -19.33 -2.50 33.41
CA GLY A 651 -18.34 -3.28 34.16
C GLY A 651 -16.89 -2.99 33.77
N ALA A 652 -16.44 -1.73 33.84
CA ALA A 652 -15.03 -1.38 33.68
C ALA A 652 -14.72 0.03 34.20
N GLU A 653 -14.81 0.26 35.53
CA GLU A 653 -14.39 1.53 36.14
C GLU A 653 -13.27 1.40 37.18
N THR A 654 -12.65 0.23 37.34
CA THR A 654 -11.63 0.00 38.40
C THR A 654 -10.18 -0.10 37.92
N GLU A 655 -9.87 0.19 36.65
CA GLU A 655 -8.49 0.09 36.11
C GLU A 655 -7.89 1.41 35.60
N ILE A 656 -8.66 2.51 35.58
CA ILE A 656 -8.21 3.79 35.01
C ILE A 656 -7.46 4.66 36.04
N THR A 657 -7.63 4.40 37.34
CA THR A 657 -6.99 5.21 38.40
C THR A 657 -5.49 4.92 38.56
N ASP A 658 -5.05 3.69 38.27
CA ASP A 658 -3.65 3.24 38.51
C ASP A 658 -2.67 3.67 37.39
N VAL A 659 -3.19 4.06 36.22
CA VAL A 659 -2.39 4.55 35.08
C VAL A 659 -2.20 6.07 35.14
N ALA A 660 -3.17 6.80 35.69
CA ALA A 660 -3.07 8.25 35.88
C ALA A 660 -2.04 8.62 36.95
N GLU A 661 -1.90 7.81 38.00
CA GLU A 661 -0.93 8.05 39.08
C GLU A 661 0.52 7.77 38.65
N ARG A 662 0.75 6.84 37.70
CA ARG A 662 2.08 6.57 37.11
C ARG A 662 2.52 7.56 36.02
N LEU A 663 1.61 8.35 35.46
CA LEU A 663 1.95 9.37 34.47
C LEU A 663 2.30 10.73 35.11
N ALA A 664 1.93 10.96 36.37
CA ALA A 664 2.24 12.18 37.10
C ALA A 664 3.74 12.31 37.48
N ASP A 665 4.47 11.19 37.60
CA ASP A 665 5.90 11.17 37.95
C ASP A 665 6.85 11.47 36.77
N ASN A 666 6.35 11.59 35.53
CA ASN A 666 7.17 11.86 34.33
C ASN A 666 7.27 13.35 33.97
N ALA A 667 6.90 14.27 34.87
CA ALA A 667 6.74 15.69 34.59
C ALA A 667 8.04 16.46 34.20
N SER A 668 9.21 15.82 34.22
CA SER A 668 10.52 16.46 33.93
C SER A 668 11.36 15.77 32.84
N LEU A 669 10.77 14.88 32.03
CA LEU A 669 11.49 14.16 30.98
C LEU A 669 11.45 14.90 29.63
N TYR A 670 12.62 15.32 29.15
CA TYR A 670 12.80 15.91 27.83
C TYR A 670 13.08 14.81 26.79
N THR A 671 12.59 14.98 25.57
CA THR A 671 12.95 14.09 24.45
C THR A 671 14.05 14.72 23.62
N PHE A 672 15.26 14.17 23.69
CA PHE A 672 16.40 14.55 22.87
C PHE A 672 16.45 13.74 21.58
N ASN A 673 16.60 14.41 20.44
CA ASN A 673 16.63 13.79 19.12
C ASN A 673 17.82 14.32 18.31
N LEU A 674 18.67 13.41 17.80
CA LEU A 674 19.78 13.76 16.93
C LEU A 674 19.28 13.85 15.48
N ILE A 675 19.15 15.06 14.93
CA ILE A 675 18.64 15.25 13.56
C ILE A 675 19.71 14.86 12.52
N GLY A 676 20.95 15.29 12.73
CA GLY A 676 22.02 15.03 11.78
C GLY A 676 23.38 15.51 12.24
N VAL A 677 24.41 15.11 11.51
CA VAL A 677 25.81 15.47 11.78
C VAL A 677 26.39 16.20 10.58
N PHE A 678 26.98 17.36 10.81
CA PHE A 678 27.69 18.13 9.80
C PHE A 678 29.19 18.11 10.10
N GLN A 679 29.98 17.56 9.18
CA GLN A 679 31.44 17.53 9.29
C GLN A 679 32.03 17.94 7.95
N ALA A 680 32.62 19.14 7.88
CA ALA A 680 33.23 19.68 6.68
C ALA A 680 34.76 19.54 6.76
N GLY A 681 35.30 18.47 6.17
CA GLY A 681 36.74 18.22 6.16
C GLY A 681 37.30 17.93 7.56
N ASN A 682 38.36 18.66 7.94
CA ASN A 682 39.05 18.50 9.23
C ASN A 682 38.43 19.30 10.38
N SER A 683 37.26 19.94 10.19
CA SER A 683 36.57 20.63 11.28
C SER A 683 36.00 19.62 12.29
N SER A 684 35.88 20.03 13.56
CA SER A 684 35.10 19.28 14.55
C SER A 684 33.66 19.09 14.05
N ALA A 685 33.10 17.90 14.25
CA ALA A 685 31.73 17.61 13.86
C ALA A 685 30.76 18.50 14.66
N ASP A 686 29.78 19.08 13.96
CA ASP A 686 28.69 19.86 14.53
C ASP A 686 27.40 19.04 14.45
N PHE A 687 26.70 18.88 15.57
CA PHE A 687 25.53 18.01 15.70
C PHE A 687 24.27 18.86 15.74
N ARG A 688 23.38 18.70 14.75
CA ARG A 688 22.08 19.35 14.79
C ARG A 688 21.12 18.48 15.59
N VAL A 689 20.59 19.02 16.68
CA VAL A 689 19.73 18.30 17.62
C VAL A 689 18.39 19.02 17.81
N SER A 690 17.38 18.30 18.26
CA SER A 690 16.15 18.91 18.78
C SER A 690 15.83 18.37 20.16
N LEU A 691 15.46 19.26 21.07
CA LEU A 691 15.01 18.94 22.41
C LEU A 691 13.51 19.29 22.50
N LEU A 692 12.67 18.30 22.82
CA LEU A 692 11.24 18.50 23.06
C LEU A 692 11.00 18.48 24.57
N ALA A 693 10.56 19.62 25.10
CA ALA A 693 10.21 19.79 26.49
C ALA A 693 8.87 19.10 26.83
N PRO A 694 8.61 18.79 28.13
CA PRO A 694 7.36 18.15 28.56
C PRO A 694 6.10 18.96 28.23
N ASP A 695 6.23 20.30 28.10
CA ASP A 695 5.16 21.22 27.70
C ASP A 695 4.85 21.17 26.19
N GLY A 696 5.60 20.38 25.42
CA GLY A 696 5.47 20.24 23.97
C GLY A 696 6.28 21.26 23.17
N ASN A 697 7.02 22.17 23.81
CA ASN A 697 7.89 23.10 23.10
C ASN A 697 9.13 22.39 22.56
N GLN A 698 9.44 22.60 21.28
CA GLN A 698 10.58 21.98 20.61
C GLN A 698 11.62 23.01 20.24
N ASP A 699 12.81 22.91 20.83
CA ASP A 699 13.95 23.74 20.49
C ASP A 699 14.94 22.98 19.61
N THR A 700 15.45 23.62 18.56
CA THR A 700 16.48 23.04 17.69
C THR A 700 17.74 23.89 17.73
N PHE A 701 18.87 23.26 18.02
CA PHE A 701 20.16 23.93 18.13
C PHE A 701 21.31 23.01 17.68
N ASN A 702 22.49 23.61 17.53
CA ASN A 702 23.70 22.89 17.19
C ASN A 702 24.52 22.64 18.47
N VAL A 703 25.06 21.44 18.58
CA VAL A 703 25.85 20.95 19.72
C VAL A 703 27.21 20.52 19.18
N GLN A 704 28.28 20.93 19.86
CA GLN A 704 29.65 20.47 19.58
C GLN A 704 30.09 19.47 20.65
N LEU A 705 31.12 18.66 20.35
CA LEU A 705 31.74 17.82 21.38
C LEU A 705 32.21 18.68 22.56
N GLY A 706 31.87 18.26 23.78
CA GLY A 706 32.13 18.96 25.04
C GLY A 706 31.04 19.94 25.46
N SER A 707 30.11 20.32 24.57
CA SER A 707 29.04 21.26 24.91
C SER A 707 27.92 20.62 25.75
N THR A 708 27.40 21.41 26.69
CA THR A 708 26.25 21.05 27.52
C THR A 708 24.97 21.17 26.71
N ILE A 709 24.13 20.13 26.78
CA ILE A 709 22.85 20.00 26.08
C ILE A 709 21.71 20.47 26.98
N LEU A 710 21.58 19.88 28.17
CA LEU A 710 20.55 20.17 29.17
C LEU A 710 21.03 19.66 30.55
N GLY A 711 20.98 20.51 31.57
CA GLY A 711 21.52 20.16 32.89
C GLY A 711 22.98 19.70 32.80
N ASP A 712 23.25 18.48 33.28
CA ASP A 712 24.59 17.87 33.23
C ASP A 712 24.88 17.09 31.94
N TRP A 713 23.89 16.90 31.05
CA TRP A 713 24.08 16.17 29.81
C TRP A 713 25.01 16.91 28.84
N LYS A 714 26.08 16.26 28.41
CA LYS A 714 27.07 16.77 27.46
C LYS A 714 27.29 15.81 26.31
N ALA A 715 27.60 16.34 25.12
CA ALA A 715 28.10 15.53 24.02
C ALA A 715 29.56 15.12 24.28
N VAL A 716 29.84 13.84 24.51
CA VAL A 716 31.17 13.40 24.98
C VAL A 716 32.04 12.89 23.83
N GLU A 717 31.49 12.05 22.96
CA GLU A 717 32.27 11.36 21.93
C GLU A 717 31.46 11.24 20.64
N TYR A 718 32.14 11.31 19.50
CA TYR A 718 31.55 11.03 18.20
C TYR A 718 32.43 10.06 17.41
N ASN A 719 31.83 8.95 16.98
CA ASN A 719 32.50 8.00 16.10
C ASN A 719 32.11 8.28 14.64
N PRO A 720 33.04 8.78 13.80
CA PRO A 720 32.76 9.15 12.41
C PRO A 720 32.46 7.93 11.52
N ALA A 721 33.03 6.77 11.82
CA ALA A 721 32.80 5.55 11.03
C ALA A 721 31.38 5.03 11.20
N SER A 722 30.86 5.00 12.43
CA SER A 722 29.49 4.56 12.71
C SER A 722 28.45 5.69 12.64
N LYS A 723 28.88 6.95 12.53
CA LYS A 723 28.05 8.17 12.65
C LYS A 723 27.20 8.17 13.92
N LYS A 724 27.80 7.82 15.05
CA LYS A 724 27.13 7.73 16.36
C LYS A 724 27.66 8.79 17.32
N LEU A 725 26.75 9.51 17.97
CA LEU A 725 27.04 10.49 19.02
C LEU A 725 26.77 9.89 20.39
N THR A 726 27.73 9.99 21.30
CA THR A 726 27.57 9.62 22.70
C THR A 726 27.31 10.88 23.53
N ILE A 727 26.21 10.90 24.26
CA ILE A 727 25.89 11.94 25.25
C ILE A 727 25.93 11.35 26.67
N SER A 728 26.32 12.14 27.66
CA SER A 728 26.41 11.69 29.06
C SER A 728 26.15 12.80 30.06
N ASN A 729 25.50 12.47 31.18
CA ASN A 729 25.41 13.33 32.37
C ASN A 729 26.39 12.92 33.49
N GLY A 730 27.38 12.09 33.20
CA GLY A 730 28.33 11.53 34.18
C GLY A 730 27.86 10.20 34.80
N GLU A 731 26.57 10.01 35.02
CA GLU A 731 26.01 8.76 35.55
C GLU A 731 25.54 7.81 34.45
N ARG A 732 24.91 8.37 33.43
CA ARG A 732 24.30 7.66 32.30
C ARG A 732 25.01 8.08 31.01
N MET A 733 25.16 7.11 30.11
CA MET A 733 25.66 7.33 28.75
C MET A 733 24.65 6.80 27.75
N LEU A 734 24.32 7.62 26.76
CA LEU A 734 23.38 7.30 25.69
C LEU A 734 24.09 7.44 24.35
N LEU A 735 23.88 6.47 23.46
CA LEU A 735 24.48 6.44 22.14
C LEU A 735 23.38 6.62 21.09
N LEU A 736 23.50 7.65 20.26
CA LEU A 736 22.50 8.06 19.28
C LEU A 736 23.02 7.96 17.85
N THR A 737 22.18 7.46 16.95
CA THR A 737 22.30 7.66 15.50
C THR A 737 21.37 8.77 15.02
N ALA A 738 21.64 9.35 13.84
CA ALA A 738 20.77 10.36 13.26
C ALA A 738 19.35 9.79 13.04
N GLY A 739 18.35 10.43 13.65
CA GLY A 739 16.95 10.01 13.70
C GLY A 739 16.52 9.33 15.01
N ASP A 740 17.46 8.97 15.88
CA ASP A 740 17.14 8.38 17.19
C ASP A 740 16.60 9.42 18.17
N LYS A 741 15.63 8.99 18.98
CA LYS A 741 15.04 9.77 20.08
C LYS A 741 15.33 9.07 21.40
N VAL A 742 15.80 9.83 22.39
CA VAL A 742 16.04 9.35 23.76
C VAL A 742 15.45 10.33 24.77
N PHE A 743 15.05 9.83 25.93
CA PHE A 743 14.57 10.66 27.01
C PHE A 743 15.73 11.02 27.94
N ILE A 744 15.87 12.30 28.25
CA ILE A 744 16.86 12.84 29.20
C ILE A 744 16.13 13.63 30.29
N ASP A 745 16.66 13.56 31.51
CA ASP A 745 16.16 14.24 32.70
C ASP A 745 16.86 15.60 32.89
N ASP A 746 16.13 16.56 33.43
CA ASP A 746 16.66 17.86 33.85
C ASP A 746 16.92 17.86 35.37
N GLN A 747 17.78 16.94 35.82
CA GLN A 747 18.28 17.02 37.19
C GLN A 747 19.42 18.03 37.20
N MET A 748 19.12 19.30 37.52
CA MET A 748 20.14 20.19 38.05
C MET A 748 20.57 19.60 39.40
N SER A 749 21.79 19.10 39.49
CA SER A 749 22.37 18.75 40.78
C SER A 749 22.42 20.02 41.64
N GLU A 750 21.43 20.19 42.53
CA GLU A 750 21.53 21.16 43.61
C GLU A 750 22.71 20.71 44.49
N GLU A 751 23.90 21.29 44.28
CA GLU A 751 25.03 21.09 45.18
C GLU A 751 24.55 21.38 46.61
N PRO A 752 24.60 20.41 47.54
CA PRO A 752 24.30 20.71 48.92
C PRO A 752 25.40 21.64 49.42
N THR A 753 25.09 22.93 49.58
CA THR A 753 25.92 23.88 50.32
C THR A 753 25.97 23.44 51.79
N ASN A 754 26.80 22.44 52.08
CA ASN A 754 27.15 22.01 53.42
C ASN A 754 28.11 23.04 54.03
N GLY A 755 27.54 24.09 54.59
CA GLY A 755 28.18 24.83 55.67
C GLY A 755 27.94 24.08 56.98
N ASN A 756 28.95 23.38 57.50
CA ASN A 756 29.12 23.32 58.96
C ASN A 756 30.55 22.95 59.40
N THR A 757 31.29 24.00 59.73
CA THR A 757 32.09 24.24 60.94
C THR A 757 32.51 23.03 61.79
N ARG A 758 33.83 22.84 61.87
CA ARG A 758 34.55 22.03 62.86
C ARG A 758 34.80 22.89 64.11
N GLN A 759 34.24 22.51 65.26
CA GLN A 759 34.73 22.89 66.58
C GLN A 759 34.76 21.64 67.48
N GLU A 760 35.95 21.43 68.05
CA GLU A 760 36.41 20.45 69.04
C GLU A 760 36.56 18.98 68.59
#